data_AF-A0AAU6YXH3-F1
#
_entry.id   AF-A0AAU6YXH3-F1
#
_cell.length_a   1.000
_cell.length_b   1.000
_cell.length_c   1.000
_cell.angle_alpha   90.00
_cell.angle_beta   90.00
_cell.angle_gamma   90.00
#
_symmetry.space_group_name_H-M   'P 1'
#
loop_
_entity.id
_entity.type
_entity.pdbx_description
1 polymer ?
#
loop_
_entity_poly.entity_id
_entity_poly.type
_entity_poly.pdbx_seq_one_letter_code
_entity_poly.pdbx_strand_id
1 'polypeptide(L)'
;METLDDGAWVAAVAAPWAIAPHPNFSQSEVSAASVMALVARCRPSDLERYAELLPEDPDEWASELVDASKRSVLIGSIRQGADDLWKFTERGDLPMGARIAAAMFAAVAEIELDEYPSAIQRLDALAARLGDPSSASSSLASALLHQQIAARKYEVFDYAGALLSLGLVDALLTAEGSWDPFTVSPGIGWDSDLVQDDIREAIASHCRELRARVEGFEGNTWVQVVKSRATWPDLRGELSAASRDRKYVEHLFEATIGPRKRGRTFRNEDPVISPALEALLTAELCGDVNAFMKGREALAQVRILRESETTNEEDTWEVRDGLRLLRQARAKDSLKRALEWVYMRGPGPALLEDATMILGRSGFPSDISELDLMVLASAAPYLNLDMLQRSLEGALGFIRSPRLAARTRHLDERTIWNAVVKLLPETDLHQEVAEAALEAVNGNFSAVLIEGELLRLLETLNWEAVTQTTVLGWRSWGELNKDHQHHAQLAVRASKVAAPVRHDLVLDSMPESGLPLYLIAHHDELPELAPSVVARAESACIAALEEIRKSASHGSMSFGGTDSGELATIFARLYESTRVWHAVALFLTDAKVAQEMKARSLIRIADYGQSTVPEEVASIMRSNWASIIESELRGVFLEPDPSSKFAEALRAGVVLHILSRDEAITAATEMAGSNSADERISAAELLPDVASSHQEWEWGQLLLLQLTRDIDPTVRSQAARSLALVGKVQTGISPLVYSALLNSLRSGGIRVPLFTLHGLQRMAASGEWIHYSDEVRNEVSKMTMQHPAKIIREAARHVIDRSHHENDGNKKGS
;
A
#
# COMPACT_ATOMS: atom_id res chain seq x y z
N MET A 1 40.73 -30.66 -24.97
CA MET A 1 39.32 -31.05 -24.93
C MET A 1 38.91 -30.87 -23.49
N GLU A 2 38.51 -29.65 -23.14
CA GLU A 2 38.01 -29.36 -21.79
C GLU A 2 36.60 -29.95 -21.75
N THR A 3 36.41 -31.07 -21.05
CA THR A 3 35.09 -31.38 -20.52
C THR A 3 34.73 -30.22 -19.60
N LEU A 4 33.61 -29.54 -19.85
CA LEU A 4 33.16 -28.48 -18.95
C LEU A 4 32.69 -29.14 -17.65
N ASP A 5 33.58 -29.15 -16.65
CA ASP A 5 33.36 -29.84 -15.38
C ASP A 5 32.32 -29.10 -14.51
N ASP A 6 31.72 -29.81 -13.55
CA ASP A 6 30.57 -29.33 -12.77
C ASP A 6 30.88 -28.03 -12.00
N GLY A 7 32.13 -27.86 -11.54
CA GLY A 7 32.60 -26.67 -10.82
C GLY A 7 32.47 -25.36 -11.62
N ALA A 8 32.68 -25.38 -12.94
CA ALA A 8 32.60 -24.19 -13.78
C ALA A 8 31.16 -23.63 -13.85
N TRP A 9 30.18 -24.52 -13.98
CA TRP A 9 28.76 -24.15 -14.04
C TRP A 9 28.23 -23.67 -12.69
N VAL A 10 28.68 -24.28 -11.59
CA VAL A 10 28.38 -23.81 -10.23
C VAL A 10 28.96 -22.41 -10.00
N ALA A 11 30.22 -22.19 -10.39
CA ALA A 11 30.87 -20.88 -10.26
C ALA A 11 30.17 -19.80 -11.10
N ALA A 12 29.67 -20.14 -12.30
CA ALA A 12 28.94 -19.21 -13.15
C ALA A 12 27.61 -18.69 -12.54
N VAL A 13 27.06 -19.41 -11.57
CA VAL A 13 25.83 -19.05 -10.86
C VAL A 13 26.13 -18.45 -9.50
N ALA A 14 26.97 -19.11 -8.70
CA ALA A 14 27.20 -18.76 -7.29
C ALA A 14 28.34 -17.74 -7.06
N ALA A 15 29.32 -17.70 -7.97
CA ALA A 15 30.43 -16.76 -7.91
C ALA A 15 30.76 -16.21 -9.32
N PRO A 16 29.79 -15.59 -10.01
CA PRO A 16 29.95 -15.27 -11.44
C PRO A 16 31.11 -14.30 -11.69
N TRP A 17 31.49 -13.48 -10.70
CA TRP A 17 32.65 -12.60 -10.75
C TRP A 17 33.99 -13.36 -10.90
N ALA A 18 34.05 -14.63 -10.48
CA ALA A 18 35.27 -15.42 -10.49
C ALA A 18 35.59 -16.02 -11.87
N ILE A 19 34.56 -16.29 -12.68
CA ILE A 19 34.70 -16.93 -14.00
C ILE A 19 34.35 -15.99 -15.16
N ALA A 20 33.53 -14.96 -14.94
CA ALA A 20 33.10 -14.05 -16.00
C ALA A 20 34.30 -13.37 -16.70
N PRO A 21 34.31 -13.31 -18.04
CA PRO A 21 35.32 -12.57 -18.78
C PRO A 21 35.22 -11.08 -18.47
N HIS A 22 36.34 -10.37 -18.58
CA HIS A 22 36.41 -8.96 -18.20
C HIS A 22 37.06 -8.09 -19.28
N PRO A 23 36.44 -6.96 -19.67
CA PRO A 23 36.82 -6.16 -20.86
C PRO A 23 38.22 -5.59 -20.83
N ASN A 24 38.82 -5.43 -19.65
CA ASN A 24 40.18 -4.92 -19.47
C ASN A 24 41.27 -5.99 -19.64
N PHE A 25 40.91 -7.26 -19.79
CA PHE A 25 41.85 -8.36 -19.98
C PHE A 25 41.64 -8.94 -21.38
N SER A 26 42.73 -9.15 -22.12
CA SER A 26 42.68 -9.82 -23.41
C SER A 26 42.41 -11.31 -23.18
N GLN A 27 41.32 -11.83 -23.73
CA GLN A 27 41.02 -13.26 -23.78
C GLN A 27 40.79 -13.65 -25.24
N SER A 28 41.52 -14.68 -25.69
CA SER A 28 41.40 -15.22 -27.05
C SER A 28 40.28 -16.24 -27.18
N GLU A 29 39.90 -16.92 -26.09
CA GLU A 29 38.82 -17.91 -26.02
C GLU A 29 38.10 -17.75 -24.67
N VAL A 30 36.79 -18.01 -24.66
CA VAL A 30 35.93 -18.00 -23.46
C VAL A 30 35.09 -19.27 -23.40
N SER A 31 34.80 -19.77 -22.20
CA SER A 31 33.93 -20.95 -22.04
C SER A 31 32.45 -20.55 -21.97
N ALA A 32 31.55 -21.46 -22.33
CA ALA A 32 30.10 -21.22 -22.22
C ALA A 32 29.67 -20.85 -20.78
N ALA A 33 30.23 -21.52 -19.76
CA ALA A 33 30.01 -21.18 -18.36
C ALA A 33 30.46 -19.74 -18.03
N SER A 34 31.60 -19.29 -18.57
CA SER A 34 32.07 -17.90 -18.37
C SER A 34 31.16 -16.86 -19.04
N VAL A 35 30.55 -17.18 -20.20
CA VAL A 35 29.57 -16.31 -20.86
C VAL A 35 28.22 -16.32 -20.11
N MET A 36 27.78 -17.47 -19.61
CA MET A 36 26.59 -17.55 -18.74
C MET A 36 26.76 -16.70 -17.47
N ALA A 37 27.97 -16.63 -16.92
CA ALA A 37 28.26 -15.75 -15.78
C ALA A 37 28.04 -14.26 -16.11
N LEU A 38 28.16 -13.82 -17.38
CA LEU A 38 27.77 -12.46 -17.77
C LEU A 38 26.25 -12.23 -17.71
N VAL A 39 25.45 -13.28 -17.93
CA VAL A 39 23.99 -13.24 -17.72
C VAL A 39 23.68 -13.03 -16.24
N ALA A 40 24.30 -13.82 -15.36
CA ALA A 40 24.13 -13.69 -13.90
C ALA A 40 24.54 -12.29 -13.40
N ARG A 41 25.51 -11.66 -14.07
CA ARG A 41 25.96 -10.29 -13.76
C ARG A 41 25.15 -9.18 -14.43
N CYS A 42 24.11 -9.51 -15.19
CA CYS A 42 23.30 -8.55 -15.93
C CYS A 42 24.13 -7.59 -16.80
N ARG A 43 25.13 -8.11 -17.53
CA ARG A 43 26.02 -7.34 -18.43
C ARG A 43 25.74 -7.62 -19.91
N PRO A 44 24.61 -7.13 -20.47
CA PRO A 44 24.22 -7.45 -21.84
C PRO A 44 25.23 -6.96 -22.87
N SER A 45 25.88 -5.81 -22.62
CA SER A 45 26.87 -5.23 -23.54
C SER A 45 28.15 -6.08 -23.65
N ASP A 46 28.60 -6.66 -22.53
CA ASP A 46 29.72 -7.59 -22.52
C ASP A 46 29.30 -8.95 -23.10
N LEU A 47 28.06 -9.39 -22.85
CA LEU A 47 27.55 -10.68 -23.34
C LEU A 47 27.60 -10.80 -24.87
N GLU A 48 27.12 -9.79 -25.60
CA GLU A 48 27.16 -9.80 -27.08
C GLU A 48 28.60 -9.89 -27.59
N ARG A 49 29.52 -9.15 -26.96
CA ARG A 49 30.94 -9.15 -27.33
C ARG A 49 31.62 -10.50 -27.10
N TYR A 50 31.32 -11.17 -26.00
CA TYR A 50 31.99 -12.43 -25.62
C TYR A 50 31.29 -13.67 -26.19
N ALA A 51 30.00 -13.59 -26.53
CA ALA A 51 29.30 -14.67 -27.23
C ALA A 51 29.93 -14.96 -28.61
N GLU A 52 30.43 -13.94 -29.31
CA GLU A 52 31.17 -14.10 -30.58
C GLU A 52 32.53 -14.78 -30.43
N LEU A 53 33.07 -14.85 -29.20
CA LEU A 53 34.35 -15.47 -28.87
C LEU A 53 34.21 -16.89 -28.31
N LEU A 54 32.97 -17.40 -28.22
CA LEU A 54 32.76 -18.81 -27.95
C LEU A 54 33.40 -19.59 -29.11
N PRO A 55 34.19 -20.63 -28.83
CA PRO A 55 34.67 -21.51 -29.89
C PRO A 55 33.48 -22.05 -30.69
N GLU A 56 33.66 -22.32 -31.99
CA GLU A 56 32.72 -23.14 -32.76
C GLU A 56 32.67 -24.52 -32.10
N ASP A 57 31.80 -24.66 -31.10
CA ASP A 57 31.75 -25.81 -30.21
C ASP A 57 31.14 -27.00 -30.97
N PRO A 58 31.69 -28.23 -30.89
CA PRO A 58 31.03 -29.42 -31.44
C PRO A 58 29.67 -29.72 -30.78
N ASP A 59 29.42 -29.12 -29.63
CA ASP A 59 28.29 -29.35 -28.74
C ASP A 59 27.36 -28.12 -28.71
N GLU A 60 26.44 -28.02 -29.68
CA GLU A 60 25.47 -26.90 -29.85
C GLU A 60 24.69 -26.55 -28.56
N TRP A 61 24.54 -27.51 -27.64
CA TRP A 61 23.76 -27.37 -26.42
C TRP A 61 24.28 -26.28 -25.46
N ALA A 62 25.59 -26.04 -25.39
CA ALA A 62 26.18 -25.13 -24.42
C ALA A 62 25.86 -23.65 -24.77
N SER A 63 25.89 -23.32 -26.06
CA SER A 63 25.46 -22.01 -26.56
C SER A 63 23.96 -21.82 -26.40
N GLU A 64 23.16 -22.84 -26.72
CA GLU A 64 21.70 -22.78 -26.54
C GLU A 64 21.30 -22.58 -25.07
N LEU A 65 22.04 -23.18 -24.13
CA LEU A 65 21.84 -22.99 -22.70
C LEU A 65 22.09 -21.54 -22.29
N VAL A 66 23.19 -20.93 -22.75
CA VAL A 66 23.50 -19.50 -22.50
C VAL A 66 22.39 -18.60 -23.05
N ASP A 67 21.91 -18.88 -24.27
CA ASP A 67 20.83 -18.13 -24.90
C ASP A 67 19.49 -18.27 -24.15
N ALA A 68 19.19 -19.48 -23.64
CA ALA A 68 18.02 -19.72 -22.80
C ALA A 68 18.12 -18.96 -21.47
N SER A 69 19.30 -18.96 -20.83
CA SER A 69 19.57 -18.15 -19.62
C SER A 69 19.38 -16.66 -19.90
N LYS A 70 19.87 -16.14 -21.02
CA LYS A 70 19.64 -14.75 -21.45
C LYS A 70 18.15 -14.45 -21.59
N ARG A 71 17.38 -15.31 -22.28
CA ARG A 71 15.93 -15.13 -22.44
C ARG A 71 15.18 -15.16 -21.12
N SER A 72 15.65 -15.95 -20.15
CA SER A 72 15.00 -16.12 -18.84
C SER A 72 15.02 -14.85 -17.97
N VAL A 73 15.94 -13.91 -18.23
CA VAL A 73 16.07 -12.65 -17.48
C VAL A 73 15.61 -11.42 -18.27
N LEU A 74 15.25 -11.60 -19.55
CA LEU A 74 14.78 -10.52 -20.42
C LEU A 74 13.27 -10.41 -20.41
N ILE A 75 12.78 -9.19 -20.19
CA ILE A 75 11.35 -8.87 -20.21
C ILE A 75 10.75 -9.28 -21.57
N GLY A 76 9.60 -9.95 -21.52
CA GLY A 76 8.89 -10.45 -22.70
C GLY A 76 9.31 -11.84 -23.17
N SER A 77 10.47 -12.36 -22.73
CA SER A 77 10.94 -13.72 -23.06
C SER A 77 11.09 -14.64 -21.85
N ILE A 78 10.81 -14.17 -20.63
CA ILE A 78 11.00 -14.90 -19.36
C ILE A 78 10.38 -16.31 -19.42
N ARG A 79 9.11 -16.42 -19.83
CA ARG A 79 8.38 -17.70 -19.94
C ARG A 79 9.09 -18.67 -20.87
N GLN A 80 9.42 -18.21 -22.08
CA GLN A 80 10.09 -19.04 -23.09
C GLN A 80 11.48 -19.48 -22.60
N GLY A 81 12.23 -18.57 -21.97
CA GLY A 81 13.51 -18.88 -21.34
C GLY A 81 13.38 -19.95 -20.26
N ALA A 82 12.41 -19.82 -19.35
CA ALA A 82 12.15 -20.81 -18.31
C ALA A 82 11.83 -22.20 -18.90
N ASP A 83 10.93 -22.26 -19.88
CA ASP A 83 10.54 -23.52 -20.54
C ASP A 83 11.72 -24.17 -21.27
N ASP A 84 12.55 -23.39 -21.95
CA ASP A 84 13.74 -23.89 -22.64
C ASP A 84 14.78 -24.42 -21.64
N LEU A 85 15.05 -23.68 -20.56
CA LEU A 85 15.97 -24.09 -19.50
C LEU A 85 15.55 -25.40 -18.83
N TRP A 86 14.25 -25.57 -18.58
CA TRP A 86 13.75 -26.83 -18.01
C TRP A 86 14.02 -28.04 -18.92
N LYS A 87 14.00 -27.89 -20.26
CA LYS A 87 14.38 -28.98 -21.17
C LYS A 87 15.83 -29.43 -20.96
N PHE A 88 16.76 -28.51 -20.67
CA PHE A 88 18.15 -28.85 -20.36
C PHE A 88 18.26 -29.64 -19.05
N THR A 89 17.43 -29.34 -18.05
CA THR A 89 17.45 -30.10 -16.78
C THR A 89 17.04 -31.57 -16.95
N GLU A 90 16.28 -31.90 -18.00
CA GLU A 90 15.79 -33.26 -18.29
C GLU A 90 16.80 -34.10 -19.08
N ARG A 91 17.80 -33.46 -19.67
CA ARG A 91 18.85 -34.12 -20.46
C ARG A 91 19.86 -34.82 -19.58
N GLY A 92 19.81 -36.15 -19.54
CA GLY A 92 20.71 -36.99 -18.74
C GLY A 92 22.15 -37.09 -19.27
N ASP A 93 22.38 -36.63 -20.50
CA ASP A 93 23.70 -36.58 -21.17
C ASP A 93 24.53 -35.35 -20.75
N LEU A 94 23.93 -34.37 -20.07
CA LEU A 94 24.62 -33.15 -19.65
C LEU A 94 25.28 -33.29 -18.26
N PRO A 95 26.38 -32.55 -18.00
CA PRO A 95 26.98 -32.46 -16.67
C PRO A 95 25.96 -32.03 -15.60
N MET A 96 26.13 -32.52 -14.38
CA MET A 96 25.22 -32.23 -13.26
C MET A 96 25.19 -30.72 -12.98
N GLY A 97 26.34 -30.06 -12.99
CA GLY A 97 26.49 -28.62 -12.79
C GLY A 97 25.72 -27.81 -13.84
N ALA A 98 25.76 -28.20 -15.11
CA ALA A 98 25.03 -27.52 -16.19
C ALA A 98 23.51 -27.63 -16.01
N ARG A 99 23.02 -28.83 -15.66
CA ARG A 99 21.59 -29.08 -15.40
C ARG A 99 21.09 -28.29 -14.19
N ILE A 100 21.89 -28.22 -13.13
CA ILE A 100 21.56 -27.45 -11.93
C ILE A 100 21.59 -25.95 -12.23
N ALA A 101 22.60 -25.45 -12.95
CA ALA A 101 22.64 -24.05 -13.36
C ALA A 101 21.43 -23.65 -14.21
N ALA A 102 21.03 -24.49 -15.17
CA ALA A 102 19.81 -24.31 -15.94
C ALA A 102 18.56 -24.22 -15.04
N ALA A 103 18.47 -25.13 -14.06
CA ALA A 103 17.38 -25.15 -13.08
C ALA A 103 17.35 -23.90 -12.18
N MET A 104 18.50 -23.34 -11.81
CA MET A 104 18.56 -22.11 -11.01
C MET A 104 17.96 -20.93 -11.78
N PHE A 105 18.39 -20.70 -13.03
CA PHE A 105 17.81 -19.66 -13.87
C PHE A 105 16.32 -19.91 -14.16
N ALA A 106 15.93 -21.15 -14.44
CA ALA A 106 14.54 -21.51 -14.71
C ALA A 106 13.64 -21.25 -13.50
N ALA A 107 14.08 -21.63 -12.30
CA ALA A 107 13.37 -21.36 -11.07
C ALA A 107 13.23 -19.86 -10.81
N VAL A 108 14.30 -19.06 -10.97
CA VAL A 108 14.21 -17.60 -10.82
C VAL A 108 13.22 -17.01 -11.82
N ALA A 109 13.23 -17.45 -13.08
CA ALA A 109 12.29 -17.00 -14.10
C ALA A 109 10.83 -17.40 -13.79
N GLU A 110 10.57 -18.57 -13.23
CA GLU A 110 9.23 -18.95 -12.77
C GLU A 110 8.76 -18.12 -11.57
N ILE A 111 9.68 -17.72 -10.67
CA ILE A 111 9.38 -16.82 -9.55
C ILE A 111 9.07 -15.40 -10.05
N GLU A 112 9.76 -14.93 -11.09
CA GLU A 112 9.42 -13.68 -11.78
C GLU A 112 8.01 -13.71 -12.39
N LEU A 113 7.49 -14.90 -12.70
CA LEU A 113 6.14 -15.15 -13.21
C LEU A 113 5.13 -15.53 -12.10
N ASP A 114 5.53 -15.45 -10.82
CA ASP A 114 4.73 -15.80 -9.64
C ASP A 114 4.31 -17.30 -9.57
N GLU A 115 5.09 -18.20 -10.18
CA GLU A 115 4.82 -19.65 -10.24
C GLU A 115 5.67 -20.48 -9.27
N TYR A 116 5.65 -20.10 -8.00
CA TYR A 116 6.38 -20.81 -6.93
C TYR A 116 6.13 -22.33 -6.89
N PRO A 117 4.88 -22.82 -6.99
CA PRO A 117 4.64 -24.27 -6.91
C PRO A 117 5.26 -25.04 -8.07
N SER A 118 5.23 -24.47 -9.28
CA SER A 118 5.88 -25.06 -10.47
C SER A 118 7.39 -25.17 -10.26
N ALA A 119 8.01 -24.10 -9.77
CA ALA A 119 9.45 -24.07 -9.51
C ALA A 119 9.86 -25.12 -8.47
N ILE A 120 9.15 -25.17 -7.33
CA ILE A 120 9.43 -26.15 -6.27
C ILE A 120 9.27 -27.58 -6.81
N GLN A 121 8.17 -27.87 -7.52
CA GLN A 121 7.90 -29.19 -8.07
C GLN A 121 9.00 -29.64 -9.05
N ARG A 122 9.41 -28.75 -9.96
CA ARG A 122 10.44 -29.07 -10.97
C ARG A 122 11.84 -29.19 -10.37
N LEU A 123 12.17 -28.37 -9.37
CA LEU A 123 13.43 -28.50 -8.61
C LEU A 123 13.48 -29.82 -7.82
N ASP A 124 12.40 -30.18 -7.10
CA ASP A 124 12.32 -31.46 -6.38
C ASP A 124 12.39 -32.65 -7.35
N ALA A 125 11.74 -32.56 -8.53
CA ALA A 125 11.81 -33.58 -9.57
C ALA A 125 13.19 -33.70 -10.23
N LEU A 126 13.94 -32.60 -10.33
CA LEU A 126 15.35 -32.66 -10.73
C LEU A 126 16.18 -33.36 -9.65
N ALA A 127 16.07 -32.93 -8.39
CA ALA A 127 16.80 -33.53 -7.27
C ALA A 127 16.58 -35.05 -7.16
N ALA A 128 15.35 -35.52 -7.34
CA ALA A 128 15.04 -36.95 -7.31
C ALA A 128 15.60 -37.77 -8.49
N ARG A 129 15.93 -37.10 -9.61
CA ARG A 129 16.49 -37.74 -10.82
C ARG A 129 18.02 -37.67 -10.88
N LEU A 130 18.63 -36.78 -10.11
CA LEU A 130 20.08 -36.72 -9.98
C LEU A 130 20.55 -37.99 -9.25
N GLY A 131 21.57 -38.64 -9.78
CA GLY A 131 22.24 -39.75 -9.09
C GLY A 131 23.13 -39.24 -7.97
N ASP A 132 23.81 -40.16 -7.28
CA ASP A 132 24.78 -39.81 -6.26
C ASP A 132 25.91 -38.95 -6.88
N PRO A 133 26.36 -37.87 -6.20
CA PRO A 133 27.45 -37.04 -6.69
C PRO A 133 28.74 -37.85 -6.91
N SER A 134 29.42 -37.61 -8.03
CA SER A 134 30.65 -38.32 -8.42
C SER A 134 31.94 -37.61 -7.98
N SER A 135 31.86 -36.36 -7.53
CA SER A 135 32.97 -35.47 -7.17
C SER A 135 32.56 -34.49 -6.05
N ALA A 136 33.54 -33.79 -5.45
CA ALA A 136 33.23 -32.74 -4.49
C ALA A 136 32.42 -31.60 -5.14
N SER A 137 32.74 -31.25 -6.39
CA SER A 137 32.04 -30.20 -7.16
C SER A 137 30.60 -30.56 -7.53
N SER A 138 30.33 -31.82 -7.91
CA SER A 138 28.95 -32.29 -8.14
C SER A 138 28.15 -32.34 -6.83
N SER A 139 28.81 -32.62 -5.69
CA SER A 139 28.19 -32.54 -4.37
C SER A 139 27.85 -31.10 -3.99
N LEU A 140 28.77 -30.16 -4.27
CA LEU A 140 28.54 -28.73 -4.13
C LEU A 140 27.39 -28.23 -5.02
N ALA A 141 27.31 -28.72 -6.26
CA ALA A 141 26.21 -28.41 -7.17
C ALA A 141 24.86 -28.89 -6.60
N SER A 142 24.83 -30.12 -6.08
CA SER A 142 23.64 -30.69 -5.44
C SER A 142 23.24 -29.93 -4.17
N ALA A 143 24.23 -29.48 -3.39
CA ALA A 143 24.02 -28.64 -2.21
C ALA A 143 23.35 -27.31 -2.59
N LEU A 144 23.82 -26.67 -3.67
CA LEU A 144 23.21 -25.44 -4.20
C LEU A 144 21.75 -25.67 -4.65
N LEU A 145 21.46 -26.78 -5.32
CA LEU A 145 20.09 -27.15 -5.71
C LEU A 145 19.18 -27.27 -4.49
N HIS A 146 19.61 -27.98 -3.44
CA HIS A 146 18.82 -28.15 -2.22
C HIS A 146 18.68 -26.87 -1.40
N GLN A 147 19.68 -25.98 -1.43
CA GLN A 147 19.56 -24.63 -0.87
C GLN A 147 18.47 -23.84 -1.61
N GLN A 148 18.44 -23.91 -2.95
CA GLN A 148 17.42 -23.23 -3.74
C GLN A 148 16.02 -23.78 -3.45
N ILE A 149 15.86 -25.10 -3.35
CA ILE A 149 14.60 -25.74 -2.94
C ILE A 149 14.16 -25.22 -1.56
N ALA A 150 15.08 -25.15 -0.60
CA ALA A 150 14.79 -24.64 0.73
C ALA A 150 14.32 -23.17 0.70
N ALA A 151 14.99 -22.33 -0.09
CA ALA A 151 14.62 -20.93 -0.28
C ALA A 151 13.21 -20.80 -0.87
N ARG A 152 12.86 -21.56 -1.92
CA ARG A 152 11.53 -21.50 -2.55
C ARG A 152 10.43 -22.04 -1.63
N LYS A 153 10.69 -23.12 -0.89
CA LYS A 153 9.76 -23.64 0.14
C LYS A 153 9.50 -22.63 1.26
N TYR A 154 10.53 -21.89 1.68
CA TYR A 154 10.37 -20.80 2.65
C TYR A 154 9.44 -19.69 2.14
N GLU A 155 9.52 -19.33 0.86
CA GLU A 155 8.69 -18.29 0.23
C GLU A 155 7.20 -18.64 0.23
N VAL A 156 6.85 -19.93 0.10
CA VAL A 156 5.46 -20.44 0.14
C VAL A 156 5.01 -20.92 1.52
N PHE A 157 5.79 -20.64 2.57
CA PHE A 157 5.50 -21.01 3.97
C PHE A 157 5.59 -22.52 4.26
N ASP A 158 6.21 -23.32 3.39
CA ASP A 158 6.55 -24.73 3.67
C ASP A 158 7.85 -24.82 4.49
N TYR A 159 7.77 -24.39 5.75
CA TYR A 159 8.90 -24.36 6.66
C TYR A 159 9.47 -25.74 6.98
N ALA A 160 8.59 -26.75 7.07
CA ALA A 160 9.02 -28.12 7.34
C ALA A 160 9.81 -28.69 6.15
N GLY A 161 9.32 -28.53 4.92
CA GLY A 161 10.03 -28.93 3.72
C GLY A 161 11.33 -28.14 3.50
N ALA A 162 11.36 -26.86 3.88
CA ALA A 162 12.59 -26.07 3.87
C ALA A 162 13.65 -26.64 4.83
N LEU A 163 13.29 -26.95 6.08
CA LEU A 163 14.23 -27.55 7.05
C LEU A 163 14.74 -28.92 6.61
N LEU A 164 13.90 -29.76 6.01
CA LEU A 164 14.33 -31.05 5.45
C LEU A 164 15.38 -30.85 4.35
N SER A 165 15.15 -29.89 3.45
CA SER A 165 16.08 -29.57 2.36
C SER A 165 17.42 -29.03 2.90
N LEU A 166 17.38 -28.18 3.93
CA LEU A 166 18.59 -27.70 4.61
C LEU A 166 19.39 -28.82 5.28
N GLY A 167 18.74 -29.86 5.80
CA GLY A 167 19.43 -31.04 6.34
C GLY A 167 20.20 -31.83 5.28
N LEU A 168 19.68 -31.88 4.04
CA LEU A 168 20.38 -32.49 2.91
C LEU A 168 21.60 -31.67 2.48
N VAL A 169 21.51 -30.34 2.53
CA VAL A 169 22.66 -29.47 2.26
C VAL A 169 23.81 -29.76 3.22
N ASP A 170 23.54 -29.84 4.52
CA ASP A 170 24.57 -30.14 5.53
C ASP A 170 25.30 -31.46 5.23
N ALA A 171 24.56 -32.49 4.77
CA ALA A 171 25.16 -33.78 4.41
C ALA A 171 26.04 -33.67 3.15
N LEU A 172 25.58 -32.97 2.11
CA LEU A 172 26.31 -32.81 0.85
C LEU A 172 27.59 -32.00 1.01
N LEU A 173 27.57 -30.94 1.83
CA LEU A 173 28.77 -30.12 2.07
C LEU A 173 29.88 -30.85 2.85
N THR A 174 29.60 -32.01 3.44
CA THR A 174 30.60 -32.86 4.12
C THR A 174 31.28 -33.88 3.22
N ALA A 175 30.91 -33.95 1.94
CA ALA A 175 31.50 -34.90 0.99
C ALA A 175 33.02 -34.67 0.83
N GLU A 176 33.79 -35.75 0.93
CA GLU A 176 35.24 -35.75 0.71
C GLU A 176 35.56 -35.97 -0.78
N GLY A 177 36.55 -35.26 -1.32
CA GLY A 177 36.98 -35.39 -2.71
C GLY A 177 37.85 -34.23 -3.17
N SER A 178 38.43 -34.32 -4.37
CA SER A 178 39.07 -33.19 -5.04
C SER A 178 38.04 -32.34 -5.76
N TRP A 179 38.29 -31.04 -5.83
CA TRP A 179 37.54 -30.11 -6.65
C TRP A 179 37.84 -30.34 -8.14
N ASP A 180 36.82 -30.14 -8.98
CA ASP A 180 36.97 -30.14 -10.43
C ASP A 180 37.64 -28.82 -10.87
N PRO A 181 38.75 -28.86 -11.61
CA PRO A 181 39.48 -27.66 -12.00
C PRO A 181 38.74 -26.91 -13.13
N PHE A 182 38.73 -25.58 -13.05
CA PHE A 182 38.26 -24.74 -14.16
C PHE A 182 39.07 -23.45 -14.29
N THR A 183 39.00 -22.86 -15.49
CA THR A 183 39.67 -21.60 -15.81
C THR A 183 38.94 -20.42 -15.16
N VAL A 184 39.61 -19.76 -14.21
CA VAL A 184 39.14 -18.51 -13.58
C VAL A 184 39.40 -17.30 -14.48
N SER A 185 38.69 -16.21 -14.22
CA SER A 185 38.88 -14.93 -14.91
C SER A 185 40.31 -14.39 -14.67
N PRO A 186 40.99 -13.79 -15.67
CA PRO A 186 42.36 -13.28 -15.55
C PRO A 186 42.57 -12.22 -14.46
N GLY A 187 41.49 -11.60 -13.99
CA GLY A 187 41.51 -10.65 -12.87
C GLY A 187 41.55 -11.30 -11.48
N ILE A 188 41.47 -12.63 -11.39
CA ILE A 188 41.48 -13.40 -10.15
C ILE A 188 42.90 -13.91 -9.86
N GLY A 189 43.39 -13.66 -8.65
CA GLY A 189 44.75 -14.01 -8.24
C GLY A 189 44.90 -15.39 -7.57
N TRP A 190 43.83 -16.19 -7.57
CA TRP A 190 43.75 -17.52 -6.94
C TRP A 190 43.08 -18.52 -7.88
N ASP A 191 43.11 -19.80 -7.53
CA ASP A 191 42.65 -20.92 -8.36
C ASP A 191 41.17 -21.26 -8.15
N SER A 192 40.67 -22.21 -8.96
CA SER A 192 39.29 -22.70 -8.92
C SER A 192 38.95 -23.48 -7.64
N ASP A 193 39.95 -24.04 -6.95
CA ASP A 193 39.76 -24.72 -5.67
C ASP A 193 39.31 -23.74 -4.58
N LEU A 194 40.01 -22.61 -4.45
CA LEU A 194 39.63 -21.58 -3.48
C LEU A 194 38.26 -20.96 -3.79
N VAL A 195 37.91 -20.79 -5.08
CA VAL A 195 36.58 -20.31 -5.47
C VAL A 195 35.49 -21.28 -5.04
N GLN A 196 35.71 -22.59 -5.17
CA GLN A 196 34.74 -23.61 -4.77
C GLN A 196 34.62 -23.72 -3.25
N ASP A 197 35.73 -23.56 -2.53
CA ASP A 197 35.72 -23.46 -1.06
C ASP A 197 34.93 -22.22 -0.59
N ASP A 198 35.12 -21.05 -1.21
CA ASP A 198 34.35 -19.83 -0.93
C ASP A 198 32.84 -20.05 -1.15
N ILE A 199 32.46 -20.71 -2.25
CA ILE A 199 31.05 -21.06 -2.54
C ILE A 199 30.50 -22.01 -1.47
N ARG A 200 31.27 -23.04 -1.08
CA ARG A 200 30.88 -24.00 -0.03
C ARG A 200 30.62 -23.29 1.30
N GLU A 201 31.50 -22.36 1.69
CA GLU A 201 31.33 -21.56 2.90
C GLU A 201 30.11 -20.63 2.83
N ALA A 202 29.86 -20.01 1.67
CA ALA A 202 28.69 -19.15 1.46
C ALA A 202 27.38 -19.95 1.58
N ILE A 203 27.26 -21.10 0.91
CA ILE A 203 26.10 -22.01 1.03
C ILE A 203 25.87 -22.38 2.49
N ALA A 204 26.92 -22.79 3.22
CA ALA A 204 26.83 -23.12 4.64
C ALA A 204 26.38 -21.92 5.51
N SER A 205 26.78 -20.69 5.14
CA SER A 205 26.33 -19.47 5.80
C SER A 205 24.84 -19.19 5.56
N HIS A 206 24.43 -19.16 4.28
CA HIS A 206 23.03 -18.92 3.89
C HIS A 206 22.08 -19.95 4.48
N CYS A 207 22.46 -21.24 4.53
CA CYS A 207 21.66 -22.29 5.14
C CYS A 207 21.45 -22.07 6.64
N ARG A 208 22.48 -21.62 7.37
CA ARG A 208 22.36 -21.28 8.80
C ARG A 208 21.45 -20.06 9.01
N GLU A 209 21.56 -19.06 8.15
CA GLU A 209 20.71 -17.88 8.19
C GLU A 209 19.24 -18.21 7.92
N LEU A 210 18.96 -19.02 6.90
CA LEU A 210 17.61 -19.48 6.60
C LEU A 210 17.05 -20.34 7.74
N ARG A 211 17.85 -21.23 8.32
CA ARG A 211 17.46 -22.02 9.50
C ARG A 211 17.09 -21.12 10.68
N ALA A 212 17.91 -20.11 10.98
CA ALA A 212 17.62 -19.14 12.04
C ALA A 212 16.30 -18.38 11.78
N ARG A 213 15.98 -18.05 10.53
CA ARG A 213 14.69 -17.43 10.17
C ARG A 213 13.50 -18.35 10.39
N VAL A 214 13.64 -19.63 10.06
CA VAL A 214 12.56 -20.62 10.23
C VAL A 214 12.33 -20.92 11.72
N GLU A 215 13.40 -21.08 12.50
CA GLU A 215 13.33 -21.35 13.94
C GLU A 215 12.88 -20.12 14.76
N GLY A 216 13.14 -18.91 14.26
CA GLY A 216 12.87 -17.67 14.97
C GLY A 216 13.71 -17.53 16.25
N PHE A 217 13.24 -16.70 17.19
CA PHE A 217 13.94 -16.43 18.45
C PHE A 217 13.93 -17.59 19.46
N GLU A 218 13.17 -18.66 19.18
CA GLU A 218 13.12 -19.84 20.02
C GLU A 218 14.31 -20.79 19.77
N GLY A 219 14.94 -20.69 18.59
CA GLY A 219 16.14 -21.45 18.22
C GLY A 219 17.43 -20.84 18.78
N ASN A 220 18.50 -21.64 18.78
CA ASN A 220 19.86 -21.18 19.11
C ASN A 220 20.68 -20.81 17.87
N THR A 221 20.16 -21.07 16.65
CA THR A 221 20.90 -20.86 15.40
C THR A 221 21.19 -19.39 15.13
N TRP A 222 20.34 -18.46 15.59
CA TRP A 222 20.58 -17.02 15.45
C TRP A 222 21.90 -16.58 16.13
N VAL A 223 22.29 -17.21 17.24
CA VAL A 223 23.57 -16.92 17.93
C VAL A 223 24.75 -17.33 17.05
N GLN A 224 24.61 -18.42 16.29
CA GLN A 224 25.65 -18.88 15.37
C GLN A 224 25.79 -17.93 14.17
N VAL A 225 24.66 -17.43 13.64
CA VAL A 225 24.64 -16.41 12.58
C VAL A 225 25.35 -15.13 13.02
N VAL A 226 25.10 -14.64 14.23
CA VAL A 226 25.77 -13.42 14.75
C VAL A 226 27.27 -13.63 14.93
N LYS A 227 27.70 -14.87 15.21
CA LYS A 227 29.12 -15.21 15.41
C LYS A 227 29.86 -15.53 14.11
N SER A 228 29.15 -15.79 13.00
CA SER A 228 29.80 -16.07 11.73
C SER A 228 30.40 -14.84 11.09
N ARG A 229 31.43 -15.07 10.29
CA ARG A 229 32.03 -14.05 9.44
C ARG A 229 31.31 -14.06 8.09
N ALA A 230 31.15 -12.88 7.49
CA ALA A 230 30.72 -12.77 6.11
C ALA A 230 31.74 -13.46 5.19
N THR A 231 31.23 -14.18 4.20
CA THR A 231 32.07 -14.85 3.21
C THR A 231 32.44 -13.90 2.07
N TRP A 232 33.42 -14.29 1.25
CA TRP A 232 33.85 -13.44 0.14
C TRP A 232 32.76 -13.22 -0.92
N PRO A 233 31.95 -14.23 -1.33
CA PRO A 233 30.77 -14.02 -2.16
C PRO A 233 29.78 -13.01 -1.57
N ASP A 234 29.51 -13.06 -0.26
CA ASP A 234 28.58 -12.14 0.41
C ASP A 234 29.07 -10.69 0.32
N LEU A 235 30.36 -10.47 0.61
CA LEU A 235 30.99 -9.15 0.52
C LEU A 235 30.95 -8.59 -0.91
N ARG A 236 31.08 -9.44 -1.94
CA ARG A 236 30.93 -9.03 -3.34
C ARG A 236 29.50 -8.61 -3.66
N GLY A 237 28.51 -9.35 -3.16
CA GLY A 237 27.09 -8.99 -3.28
C GLY A 237 26.79 -7.63 -2.63
N GLU A 238 27.28 -7.41 -1.41
CA GLU A 238 27.14 -6.14 -0.69
C GLU A 238 27.79 -4.95 -1.43
N LEU A 239 28.95 -5.16 -2.05
CA LEU A 239 29.61 -4.11 -2.85
C LEU A 239 28.78 -3.70 -4.07
N SER A 240 28.15 -4.65 -4.76
CA SER A 240 27.24 -4.36 -5.88
C SER A 240 26.01 -3.58 -5.41
N ALA A 241 25.42 -3.97 -4.28
CA ALA A 241 24.29 -3.26 -3.66
C ALA A 241 24.69 -1.83 -3.21
N ALA A 242 25.86 -1.67 -2.60
CA ALA A 242 26.37 -0.35 -2.20
C ALA A 242 26.66 0.55 -3.42
N SER A 243 27.11 -0.03 -4.54
CA SER A 243 27.30 0.71 -5.79
C SER A 243 25.98 1.24 -6.36
N ARG A 244 24.91 0.44 -6.32
CA ARG A 244 23.54 0.88 -6.66
C ARG A 244 23.14 2.09 -5.81
N ASP A 245 23.24 1.98 -4.48
CA ASP A 245 22.76 3.02 -3.56
C ASP A 245 23.51 4.33 -3.77
N ARG A 246 24.85 4.25 -3.89
CA ARG A 246 25.67 5.40 -4.22
C ARG A 246 25.26 6.04 -5.55
N LYS A 247 25.01 5.24 -6.59
CA LYS A 247 24.62 5.75 -7.91
C LYS A 247 23.24 6.39 -7.91
N TYR A 248 22.31 5.86 -7.13
CA TYR A 248 20.99 6.46 -6.97
C TYR A 248 21.07 7.80 -6.22
N VAL A 249 21.85 7.87 -5.14
CA VAL A 249 22.10 9.13 -4.41
C VAL A 249 22.80 10.16 -5.29
N GLU A 250 23.81 9.75 -6.07
CA GLU A 250 24.45 10.61 -7.07
C GLU A 250 23.43 11.15 -8.07
N HIS A 251 22.52 10.30 -8.57
CA HIS A 251 21.46 10.70 -9.50
C HIS A 251 20.51 11.74 -8.88
N LEU A 252 20.00 11.50 -7.67
CA LEU A 252 19.12 12.44 -6.95
C LEU A 252 19.83 13.78 -6.67
N PHE A 253 21.10 13.72 -6.27
CA PHE A 253 21.91 14.91 -6.03
C PHE A 253 22.09 15.73 -7.31
N GLU A 254 22.43 15.08 -8.42
CA GLU A 254 22.57 15.75 -9.73
C GLU A 254 21.25 16.32 -10.24
N ALA A 255 20.14 15.62 -10.05
CA ALA A 255 18.80 16.11 -10.40
C ALA A 255 18.38 17.33 -9.59
N THR A 256 18.79 17.39 -8.31
CA THR A 256 18.40 18.46 -7.37
C THR A 256 19.31 19.69 -7.44
N ILE A 257 20.64 19.48 -7.50
CA ILE A 257 21.65 20.55 -7.33
C ILE A 257 22.48 20.77 -8.60
N GLY A 258 22.61 19.75 -9.44
CA GLY A 258 23.46 19.81 -10.63
C GLY A 258 22.88 20.70 -11.73
N PRO A 259 23.71 21.35 -12.58
CA PRO A 259 23.23 21.81 -13.88
C PRO A 259 22.66 20.58 -14.60
N ARG A 260 21.51 20.71 -15.30
CA ARG A 260 20.86 19.67 -16.14
C ARG A 260 21.76 19.20 -17.31
N LYS A 261 23.01 18.83 -17.03
CA LYS A 261 23.92 18.20 -17.96
C LYS A 261 23.61 16.72 -17.91
N ARG A 262 23.22 16.17 -19.06
CA ARG A 262 23.18 14.72 -19.27
C ARG A 262 24.58 14.19 -18.97
N GLY A 263 24.75 13.51 -17.85
CA GLY A 263 25.95 12.73 -17.57
C GLY A 263 26.20 11.79 -18.76
N ARG A 264 27.45 11.69 -19.22
CA ARG A 264 27.83 10.66 -20.18
C ARG A 264 27.84 9.34 -19.43
N THR A 265 26.81 8.51 -19.61
CA THR A 265 26.87 7.10 -19.20
C THR A 265 27.81 6.39 -20.17
N PHE A 266 28.79 5.66 -19.63
CA PHE A 266 29.58 4.73 -20.42
C PHE A 266 28.68 3.51 -20.74
N ARG A 267 28.71 3.00 -21.97
CA ARG A 267 28.10 1.71 -22.40
C ARG A 267 26.56 1.60 -22.51
N ASN A 268 25.80 2.70 -22.54
CA ASN A 268 24.32 2.65 -22.61
C ASN A 268 23.64 1.81 -21.50
N GLU A 269 24.35 1.52 -20.41
CA GLU A 269 23.79 0.80 -19.25
C GLU A 269 23.20 1.79 -18.24
N ASP A 270 22.12 1.39 -17.58
CA ASP A 270 21.52 2.18 -16.51
C ASP A 270 22.40 2.09 -15.25
N PRO A 271 22.97 3.21 -14.78
CA PRO A 271 23.95 3.19 -13.69
C PRO A 271 23.36 2.79 -12.33
N VAL A 272 22.03 2.78 -12.19
CA VAL A 272 21.34 2.39 -10.94
C VAL A 272 20.69 1.01 -11.10
N ILE A 273 19.93 0.79 -12.18
CA ILE A 273 19.18 -0.45 -12.36
C ILE A 273 20.09 -1.64 -12.65
N SER A 274 21.14 -1.48 -13.46
CA SER A 274 22.02 -2.61 -13.81
C SER A 274 22.72 -3.21 -12.58
N PRO A 275 23.35 -2.42 -11.67
CA PRO A 275 23.90 -2.97 -10.44
C PRO A 275 22.85 -3.56 -9.48
N ALA A 276 21.63 -3.00 -9.47
CA ALA A 276 20.53 -3.54 -8.66
C ALA A 276 20.10 -4.93 -9.14
N LEU A 277 19.98 -5.10 -10.47
CA LEU A 277 19.66 -6.38 -11.09
C LEU A 277 20.80 -7.40 -10.91
N GLU A 278 22.07 -7.00 -11.07
CA GLU A 278 23.23 -7.88 -10.82
C GLU A 278 23.21 -8.43 -9.39
N ALA A 279 23.02 -7.54 -8.40
CA ALA A 279 22.99 -7.93 -6.99
C ALA A 279 21.79 -8.84 -6.68
N LEU A 280 20.59 -8.51 -7.18
CA LEU A 280 19.40 -9.31 -6.97
C LEU A 280 19.51 -10.68 -7.64
N LEU A 281 19.84 -10.74 -8.93
CA LEU A 281 19.91 -11.97 -9.70
C LEU A 281 20.95 -12.93 -9.10
N THR A 282 22.11 -12.42 -8.71
CA THR A 282 23.14 -13.26 -8.05
C THR A 282 22.60 -13.82 -6.72
N ALA A 283 21.95 -13.01 -5.90
CA ALA A 283 21.37 -13.49 -4.63
C ALA A 283 20.24 -14.53 -4.84
N GLU A 284 19.40 -14.34 -5.86
CA GLU A 284 18.33 -15.27 -6.25
C GLU A 284 18.87 -16.61 -6.76
N LEU A 285 19.94 -16.56 -7.56
CA LEU A 285 20.63 -17.72 -8.09
C LEU A 285 21.38 -18.50 -7.00
N CYS A 286 21.95 -17.79 -6.02
CA CYS A 286 22.61 -18.38 -4.86
C CYS A 286 21.66 -18.91 -3.79
N GLY A 287 20.35 -18.63 -3.88
CA GLY A 287 19.40 -18.97 -2.82
C GLY A 287 19.63 -18.26 -1.48
N ASP A 288 20.21 -17.05 -1.51
CA ASP A 288 20.39 -16.22 -0.31
C ASP A 288 19.12 -15.41 -0.02
N VAL A 289 18.25 -15.99 0.82
CA VAL A 289 16.97 -15.41 1.24
C VAL A 289 17.13 -14.02 1.87
N ASN A 290 18.23 -13.74 2.56
CA ASN A 290 18.44 -12.43 3.17
C ASN A 290 18.74 -11.37 2.12
N ALA A 291 19.69 -11.67 1.23
CA ALA A 291 20.10 -10.72 0.21
C ALA A 291 19.03 -10.51 -0.85
N PHE A 292 18.37 -11.57 -1.35
CA PHE A 292 17.38 -11.37 -2.42
C PHE A 292 16.12 -10.67 -1.90
N MET A 293 15.66 -10.90 -0.67
CA MET A 293 14.50 -10.16 -0.11
C MET A 293 14.79 -8.66 -0.02
N LYS A 294 15.98 -8.28 0.47
CA LYS A 294 16.42 -6.88 0.50
C LYS A 294 16.64 -6.32 -0.91
N GLY A 295 17.18 -7.14 -1.83
CA GLY A 295 17.40 -6.79 -3.22
C GLY A 295 16.11 -6.47 -3.95
N ARG A 296 15.07 -7.30 -3.77
CA ARG A 296 13.72 -7.10 -4.31
C ARG A 296 13.11 -5.81 -3.78
N GLU A 297 13.15 -5.58 -2.47
CA GLU A 297 12.62 -4.35 -1.86
C GLU A 297 13.33 -3.11 -2.42
N ALA A 298 14.66 -3.12 -2.46
CA ALA A 298 15.42 -1.97 -2.95
C ALA A 298 15.19 -1.71 -4.46
N LEU A 299 15.16 -2.77 -5.29
CA LEU A 299 14.86 -2.63 -6.71
C LEU A 299 13.44 -2.09 -6.94
N ALA A 300 12.47 -2.55 -6.15
CA ALA A 300 11.11 -2.07 -6.21
C ALA A 300 10.99 -0.58 -5.86
N GLN A 301 11.67 -0.15 -4.79
CA GLN A 301 11.70 1.25 -4.38
C GLN A 301 12.29 2.14 -5.48
N VAL A 302 13.40 1.72 -6.10
CA VAL A 302 14.01 2.48 -7.20
C VAL A 302 13.03 2.62 -8.37
N ARG A 303 12.36 1.55 -8.79
CA ARG A 303 11.40 1.57 -9.91
C ARG A 303 10.20 2.47 -9.65
N ILE A 304 9.60 2.36 -8.46
CA ILE A 304 8.46 3.21 -8.09
C ILE A 304 8.87 4.69 -8.00
N LEU A 305 10.06 4.97 -7.47
CA LEU A 305 10.55 6.34 -7.36
C LEU A 305 10.85 6.97 -8.73
N ARG A 306 11.43 6.22 -9.66
CA ARG A 306 11.66 6.71 -11.04
C ARG A 306 10.35 7.10 -11.72
N GLU A 307 9.33 6.24 -11.64
CA GLU A 307 8.03 6.57 -12.21
C GLU A 307 7.36 7.75 -11.50
N SER A 308 7.64 7.96 -10.21
CA SER A 308 7.16 9.14 -9.49
C SER A 308 7.78 10.46 -9.97
N GLU A 309 8.93 10.39 -10.66
CA GLU A 309 9.63 11.53 -11.26
C GLU A 309 9.23 11.78 -12.72
N THR A 310 8.75 10.75 -13.44
CA THR A 310 8.29 10.83 -14.83
C THR A 310 6.77 11.02 -14.93
N THR A 311 6.29 11.64 -16.02
CA THR A 311 4.85 11.88 -16.28
C THR A 311 4.33 11.01 -17.43
N ASN A 312 5.05 9.94 -17.78
CA ASN A 312 4.69 9.10 -18.93
C ASN A 312 3.72 8.00 -18.50
N GLU A 313 2.42 8.31 -18.56
CA GLU A 313 1.33 7.42 -18.14
C GLU A 313 1.19 6.12 -18.96
N GLU A 314 1.93 5.96 -20.07
CA GLU A 314 1.77 4.83 -21.01
C GLU A 314 2.56 3.57 -20.61
N ASP A 315 3.62 3.67 -19.81
CA ASP A 315 4.48 2.52 -19.49
C ASP A 315 4.47 2.18 -17.98
N THR A 316 3.43 1.47 -17.55
CA THR A 316 3.13 1.20 -16.13
C THR A 316 3.88 -0.01 -15.54
N TRP A 317 4.75 -0.66 -16.32
CA TRP A 317 5.41 -1.90 -15.94
C TRP A 317 6.33 -1.76 -14.73
N GLU A 318 7.05 -0.63 -14.59
CA GLU A 318 7.97 -0.40 -13.46
C GLU A 318 7.22 -0.41 -12.13
N VAL A 319 6.04 0.22 -12.10
CA VAL A 319 5.18 0.25 -10.91
C VAL A 319 4.61 -1.11 -10.62
N ARG A 320 4.06 -1.80 -11.65
CA ARG A 320 3.53 -3.16 -11.48
C ARG A 320 4.61 -4.10 -10.92
N ASP A 321 5.79 -4.06 -11.52
CA ASP A 321 6.89 -4.92 -11.09
C ASP A 321 7.40 -4.54 -9.71
N GLY A 322 7.42 -3.25 -9.37
CA GLY A 322 7.70 -2.78 -8.03
C GLY A 322 6.71 -3.32 -6.99
N LEU A 323 5.40 -3.30 -7.27
CA LEU A 323 4.38 -3.89 -6.39
C LEU A 323 4.59 -5.39 -6.19
N ARG A 324 4.83 -6.13 -7.30
CA ARG A 324 5.18 -7.55 -7.25
C ARG A 324 6.42 -7.77 -6.38
N LEU A 325 7.52 -7.09 -6.65
CA LEU A 325 8.78 -7.24 -5.92
C LEU A 325 8.62 -6.91 -4.43
N LEU A 326 7.87 -5.88 -4.03
CA LEU A 326 7.60 -5.58 -2.61
C LEU A 326 6.83 -6.70 -1.90
N ARG A 327 5.88 -7.30 -2.61
CA ARG A 327 5.11 -8.44 -2.12
C ARG A 327 5.99 -9.68 -1.96
N GLN A 328 6.80 -9.97 -2.98
CA GLN A 328 7.77 -11.06 -2.97
C GLN A 328 8.89 -10.84 -1.94
N ALA A 329 9.27 -9.59 -1.63
CA ALA A 329 10.23 -9.22 -0.60
C ALA A 329 9.67 -9.34 0.83
N ARG A 330 8.36 -9.54 0.98
CA ARG A 330 7.61 -9.43 2.24
C ARG A 330 7.73 -8.06 2.93
N ALA A 331 7.88 -6.99 2.15
CA ALA A 331 8.09 -5.62 2.62
C ALA A 331 6.76 -4.90 2.90
N LYS A 332 6.03 -5.32 3.95
CA LYS A 332 4.66 -4.86 4.29
C LYS A 332 4.50 -3.33 4.33
N ASP A 333 5.41 -2.63 5.01
CA ASP A 333 5.32 -1.17 5.17
C ASP A 333 5.61 -0.43 3.86
N SER A 334 6.63 -0.88 3.12
CA SER A 334 6.97 -0.35 1.80
C SER A 334 5.83 -0.59 0.80
N LEU A 335 5.23 -1.78 0.80
CA LEU A 335 4.05 -2.11 -0.01
C LEU A 335 2.86 -1.23 0.35
N LYS A 336 2.57 -1.04 1.63
CA LYS A 336 1.47 -0.16 2.08
C LYS A 336 1.64 1.26 1.54
N ARG A 337 2.84 1.84 1.66
CA ARG A 337 3.14 3.18 1.14
C ARG A 337 3.03 3.25 -0.38
N ALA A 338 3.49 2.22 -1.10
CA ALA A 338 3.37 2.13 -2.55
C ALA A 338 1.89 2.06 -2.99
N LEU A 339 1.07 1.24 -2.33
CA LEU A 339 -0.36 1.12 -2.62
C LEU A 339 -1.12 2.43 -2.31
N GLU A 340 -0.77 3.10 -1.21
CA GLU A 340 -1.27 4.43 -0.90
C GLU A 340 -0.86 5.43 -1.98
N TRP A 341 0.41 5.43 -2.41
CA TRP A 341 0.88 6.30 -3.50
C TRP A 341 0.11 6.04 -4.81
N VAL A 342 -0.11 4.79 -5.22
CA VAL A 342 -0.91 4.44 -6.41
C VAL A 342 -2.36 4.90 -6.26
N TYR A 343 -2.96 4.75 -5.08
CA TYR A 343 -4.30 5.26 -4.82
C TYR A 343 -4.39 6.79 -4.98
N MET A 344 -3.35 7.49 -4.52
CA MET A 344 -3.29 8.95 -4.50
C MET A 344 -2.93 9.58 -5.85
N ARG A 345 -2.06 8.93 -6.64
CA ARG A 345 -1.47 9.48 -7.87
C ARG A 345 -1.66 8.62 -9.13
N GLY A 346 -1.95 7.34 -8.98
CA GLY A 346 -1.86 6.35 -10.06
C GLY A 346 -0.44 5.81 -10.25
N PRO A 347 -0.21 4.96 -11.27
CA PRO A 347 -1.18 4.48 -12.26
C PRO A 347 -2.04 3.32 -11.75
N GLY A 348 -3.37 3.43 -11.87
CA GLY A 348 -4.32 2.37 -11.54
C GLY A 348 -4.15 1.06 -12.35
N PRO A 349 -3.81 1.11 -13.66
CA PRO A 349 -3.59 -0.11 -14.45
C PRO A 349 -2.51 -1.04 -13.89
N ALA A 350 -1.40 -0.50 -13.37
CA ALA A 350 -0.35 -1.31 -12.74
C ALA A 350 -0.87 -2.16 -11.58
N LEU A 351 -1.75 -1.57 -10.76
CA LEU A 351 -2.36 -2.26 -9.62
C LEU A 351 -3.34 -3.35 -10.06
N LEU A 352 -4.12 -3.10 -11.13
CA LEU A 352 -5.02 -4.10 -11.71
C LEU A 352 -4.24 -5.26 -12.34
N GLU A 353 -3.12 -4.99 -13.00
CA GLU A 353 -2.27 -6.02 -13.60
C GLU A 353 -1.64 -6.94 -12.53
N ASP A 354 -1.08 -6.39 -11.44
CA ASP A 354 -0.54 -7.23 -10.34
C ASP A 354 -1.67 -8.03 -9.65
N ALA A 355 -2.84 -7.42 -9.43
CA ALA A 355 -4.01 -8.13 -8.92
C ALA A 355 -4.45 -9.29 -9.83
N THR A 356 -4.44 -9.08 -11.15
CA THR A 356 -4.75 -10.12 -12.13
C THR A 356 -3.69 -11.22 -12.12
N MET A 357 -2.42 -10.87 -11.92
CA MET A 357 -1.33 -11.84 -11.80
C MET A 357 -1.50 -12.74 -10.56
N ILE A 358 -1.89 -12.15 -9.41
CA ILE A 358 -2.22 -12.89 -8.19
C ILE A 358 -3.34 -13.90 -8.44
N LEU A 359 -4.45 -13.46 -9.06
CA LEU A 359 -5.61 -14.30 -9.36
C LEU A 359 -5.32 -15.33 -10.47
N GLY A 360 -4.32 -15.10 -11.31
CA GLY A 360 -3.93 -15.98 -12.40
C GLY A 360 -3.01 -17.13 -12.00
N ARG A 361 -2.51 -17.17 -10.76
CA ARG A 361 -1.58 -18.22 -10.31
C ARG A 361 -2.22 -19.60 -10.34
N SER A 362 -1.46 -20.60 -10.77
CA SER A 362 -1.87 -22.02 -10.74
C SER A 362 -2.21 -22.51 -9.33
N GLY A 363 -1.53 -21.96 -8.32
CA GLY A 363 -1.75 -22.25 -6.91
C GLY A 363 -2.84 -21.41 -6.24
N PHE A 364 -3.63 -20.60 -6.95
CA PHE A 364 -4.74 -19.85 -6.32
C PHE A 364 -5.98 -20.74 -6.11
N PRO A 365 -6.75 -20.61 -4.99
CA PRO A 365 -6.57 -19.72 -3.84
C PRO A 365 -5.63 -20.28 -2.76
N SER A 366 -5.15 -21.52 -2.94
CA SER A 366 -3.99 -22.12 -2.29
C SER A 366 -3.09 -21.15 -1.55
N ASP A 367 -2.31 -20.46 -2.39
CA ASP A 367 -1.05 -19.79 -2.10
C ASP A 367 -1.17 -18.29 -1.84
N ILE A 368 -2.35 -17.85 -1.45
CA ILE A 368 -2.57 -16.45 -1.12
C ILE A 368 -1.87 -16.08 0.21
N SER A 369 -1.24 -14.91 0.24
CA SER A 369 -0.61 -14.31 1.42
C SER A 369 -1.36 -13.06 1.89
N GLU A 370 -1.06 -12.57 3.10
CA GLU A 370 -1.62 -11.29 3.57
C GLU A 370 -1.25 -10.10 2.68
N LEU A 371 -0.07 -10.12 2.05
CA LEU A 371 0.38 -9.07 1.14
C LEU A 371 -0.33 -9.14 -0.22
N ASP A 372 -0.64 -10.35 -0.70
CA ASP A 372 -1.53 -10.52 -1.87
C ASP A 372 -2.91 -9.92 -1.56
N LEU A 373 -3.46 -10.18 -0.37
CA LEU A 373 -4.73 -9.60 0.06
C LEU A 373 -4.67 -8.07 0.17
N MET A 374 -3.54 -7.48 0.59
CA MET A 374 -3.36 -6.02 0.59
C MET A 374 -3.46 -5.42 -0.82
N VAL A 375 -2.83 -6.07 -1.81
CA VAL A 375 -2.91 -5.65 -3.22
C VAL A 375 -4.33 -5.80 -3.74
N LEU A 376 -4.96 -6.97 -3.57
CA LEU A 376 -6.35 -7.23 -4.01
C LEU A 376 -7.34 -6.25 -3.40
N ALA A 377 -7.23 -5.97 -2.10
CA ALA A 377 -8.07 -5.02 -1.40
C ALA A 377 -7.88 -3.58 -1.88
N SER A 378 -6.67 -3.21 -2.30
CA SER A 378 -6.38 -1.90 -2.88
C SER A 378 -6.86 -1.81 -4.33
N ALA A 379 -6.83 -2.94 -5.05
CA ALA A 379 -7.32 -3.09 -6.41
C ALA A 379 -8.85 -3.21 -6.49
N ALA A 380 -9.56 -3.46 -5.38
CA ALA A 380 -11.00 -3.70 -5.34
C ALA A 380 -11.85 -2.73 -6.19
N PRO A 381 -11.59 -1.40 -6.23
CA PRO A 381 -12.34 -0.49 -7.10
C PRO A 381 -12.20 -0.80 -8.61
N TYR A 382 -11.17 -1.51 -9.03
CA TYR A 382 -10.88 -1.84 -10.43
C TYR A 382 -11.28 -3.25 -10.83
N LEU A 383 -11.54 -4.14 -9.85
CA LEU A 383 -11.87 -5.53 -10.11
C LEU A 383 -13.29 -5.67 -10.65
N ASN A 384 -13.50 -6.69 -11.50
CA ASN A 384 -14.84 -7.12 -11.89
C ASN A 384 -15.43 -8.08 -10.84
N LEU A 385 -16.71 -8.42 -10.97
CA LEU A 385 -17.42 -9.25 -9.99
C LEU A 385 -16.78 -10.63 -9.77
N ASP A 386 -16.37 -11.31 -10.84
CA ASP A 386 -15.69 -12.61 -10.76
C ASP A 386 -14.37 -12.50 -9.99
N MET A 387 -13.57 -11.48 -10.28
CA MET A 387 -12.31 -11.23 -9.58
C MET A 387 -12.54 -10.88 -8.10
N LEU A 388 -13.58 -10.12 -7.76
CA LEU A 388 -13.95 -9.83 -6.37
C LEU A 388 -14.35 -11.09 -5.60
N GLN A 389 -15.23 -11.91 -6.18
CA GLN A 389 -15.65 -13.19 -5.60
C GLN A 389 -14.46 -14.11 -5.36
N ARG A 390 -13.62 -14.34 -6.38
CA ARG A 390 -12.41 -15.17 -6.26
C ARG A 390 -11.45 -14.64 -5.19
N SER A 391 -11.24 -13.32 -5.13
CA SER A 391 -10.39 -12.68 -4.11
C SER A 391 -10.93 -12.91 -2.70
N LEU A 392 -12.26 -12.80 -2.53
CA LEU A 392 -12.94 -13.00 -1.25
C LEU A 392 -12.92 -14.47 -0.81
N GLU A 393 -13.12 -15.42 -1.73
CA GLU A 393 -12.92 -16.85 -1.50
C GLU A 393 -11.49 -17.15 -1.03
N GLY A 394 -10.50 -16.52 -1.66
CA GLY A 394 -9.10 -16.59 -1.23
C GLY A 394 -8.89 -16.09 0.20
N ALA A 395 -9.48 -14.94 0.55
CA ALA A 395 -9.43 -14.40 1.90
C ALA A 395 -10.08 -15.35 2.93
N LEU A 396 -11.24 -15.92 2.62
CA LEU A 396 -11.93 -16.89 3.48
C LEU A 396 -11.12 -18.19 3.63
N GLY A 397 -10.50 -18.67 2.54
CA GLY A 397 -9.60 -19.81 2.57
C GLY A 397 -8.42 -19.59 3.52
N PHE A 398 -7.81 -18.39 3.47
CA PHE A 398 -6.72 -18.00 4.35
C PHE A 398 -7.16 -17.95 5.84
N ILE A 399 -8.33 -17.38 6.13
CA ILE A 399 -8.88 -17.31 7.50
C ILE A 399 -9.06 -18.72 8.09
N ARG A 400 -9.59 -19.66 7.29
CA ARG A 400 -9.88 -21.04 7.72
C ARG A 400 -8.62 -21.90 7.84
N SER A 401 -7.60 -21.64 7.02
CA SER A 401 -6.35 -22.41 6.98
C SER A 401 -5.12 -21.48 7.04
N PRO A 402 -4.85 -20.84 8.19
CA PRO A 402 -3.74 -19.92 8.33
C PRO A 402 -2.40 -20.65 8.18
N ARG A 403 -1.50 -20.08 7.38
CA ARG A 403 -0.18 -20.66 7.06
C ARG A 403 0.92 -20.35 8.07
N LEU A 404 0.70 -19.35 8.92
CA LEU A 404 1.67 -18.90 9.91
C LEU A 404 1.43 -19.54 11.27
N ALA A 405 2.51 -19.77 12.01
CA ALA A 405 2.44 -20.24 13.40
C ALA A 405 1.57 -19.29 14.25
N ALA A 406 0.87 -19.84 15.24
CA ALA A 406 -0.14 -19.13 16.03
C ALA A 406 0.35 -17.80 16.67
N ARG A 407 1.66 -17.61 16.87
CA ARG A 407 2.26 -16.41 17.47
C ARG A 407 2.30 -15.17 16.57
N THR A 408 2.41 -15.31 15.24
CA THR A 408 2.38 -14.16 14.31
C THR A 408 0.98 -13.87 13.77
N ARG A 409 0.02 -14.78 14.03
CA ARG A 409 -1.37 -14.72 13.55
C ARG A 409 -2.09 -13.39 13.83
N HIS A 410 -1.81 -12.76 14.99
CA HIS A 410 -2.51 -11.55 15.43
C HIS A 410 -2.15 -10.27 14.65
N LEU A 411 -0.96 -10.20 14.04
CA LEU A 411 -0.52 -8.99 13.30
C LEU A 411 -1.08 -8.93 11.88
N ASP A 412 -1.60 -10.07 11.37
CA ASP A 412 -2.05 -10.21 9.99
C ASP A 412 -3.58 -10.22 9.89
N GLU A 413 -4.28 -10.59 10.96
CA GLU A 413 -5.75 -10.65 11.01
C GLU A 413 -6.42 -9.31 10.65
N ARG A 414 -5.86 -8.19 11.11
CA ARG A 414 -6.38 -6.86 10.76
C ARG A 414 -6.30 -6.57 9.26
N THR A 415 -5.19 -6.96 8.63
CA THR A 415 -4.98 -6.82 7.19
C THR A 415 -6.03 -7.62 6.42
N ILE A 416 -6.25 -8.86 6.85
CA ILE A 416 -7.16 -9.81 6.20
C ILE A 416 -8.61 -9.35 6.32
N TRP A 417 -9.08 -8.98 7.52
CA TRP A 417 -10.45 -8.49 7.70
C TRP A 417 -10.69 -7.15 6.99
N ASN A 418 -9.69 -6.27 6.95
CA ASN A 418 -9.78 -5.06 6.14
C ASN A 418 -9.86 -5.37 4.63
N ALA A 419 -9.19 -6.44 4.16
CA ALA A 419 -9.35 -6.91 2.78
C ALA A 419 -10.77 -7.46 2.52
N VAL A 420 -11.29 -8.29 3.43
CA VAL A 420 -12.67 -8.80 3.36
C VAL A 420 -13.68 -7.66 3.26
N VAL A 421 -13.58 -6.63 4.12
CA VAL A 421 -14.49 -5.46 4.09
C VAL A 421 -14.45 -4.73 2.76
N LYS A 422 -13.28 -4.63 2.12
CA LYS A 422 -13.14 -3.93 0.83
C LYS A 422 -13.56 -4.77 -0.38
N LEU A 423 -13.45 -6.09 -0.29
CA LEU A 423 -13.77 -7.03 -1.38
C LEU A 423 -15.24 -7.51 -1.35
N LEU A 424 -15.89 -7.47 -0.18
CA LEU A 424 -17.27 -7.90 0.02
C LEU A 424 -18.32 -7.14 -0.80
N PRO A 425 -18.25 -5.79 -0.96
CA PRO A 425 -19.31 -5.06 -1.64
C PRO A 425 -19.62 -5.67 -3.00
N GLU A 426 -20.91 -5.87 -3.29
CA GLU A 426 -21.46 -6.40 -4.55
C GLU A 426 -21.28 -7.89 -4.81
N THR A 427 -20.52 -8.59 -3.98
CA THR A 427 -20.48 -10.06 -4.03
C THR A 427 -21.76 -10.64 -3.43
N ASP A 428 -22.04 -11.90 -3.74
CA ASP A 428 -23.13 -12.69 -3.16
C ASP A 428 -22.69 -13.48 -1.91
N LEU A 429 -21.41 -13.41 -1.53
CA LEU A 429 -20.79 -14.19 -0.45
C LEU A 429 -21.05 -13.63 0.97
N HIS A 430 -22.13 -12.86 1.14
CA HIS A 430 -22.48 -12.25 2.43
C HIS A 430 -22.73 -13.30 3.53
N GLN A 431 -23.30 -14.45 3.18
CA GLN A 431 -23.56 -15.53 4.13
C GLN A 431 -22.26 -16.14 4.65
N GLU A 432 -21.37 -16.55 3.75
CA GLU A 432 -20.10 -17.21 4.07
C GLU A 432 -19.19 -16.30 4.90
N VAL A 433 -19.18 -15.00 4.57
CA VAL A 433 -18.41 -14.00 5.32
C VAL A 433 -19.00 -13.78 6.71
N ALA A 434 -20.33 -13.69 6.84
CA ALA A 434 -20.99 -13.55 8.14
C ALA A 434 -20.75 -14.77 9.06
N GLU A 435 -20.74 -15.98 8.50
CA GLU A 435 -20.40 -17.22 9.21
C GLU A 435 -18.93 -17.24 9.65
N ALA A 436 -18.00 -16.96 8.74
CA ALA A 436 -16.57 -16.93 9.06
C ALA A 436 -16.24 -15.90 10.14
N ALA A 437 -16.88 -14.73 10.09
CA ALA A 437 -16.72 -13.70 11.11
C ALA A 437 -17.31 -14.12 12.46
N LEU A 438 -18.45 -14.83 12.47
CA LEU A 438 -19.05 -15.39 13.68
C LEU A 438 -18.16 -16.47 14.31
N GLU A 439 -17.57 -17.34 13.50
CA GLU A 439 -16.59 -18.34 13.95
C GLU A 439 -15.35 -17.67 14.57
N ALA A 440 -14.84 -16.61 13.93
CA ALA A 440 -13.69 -15.86 14.43
C ALA A 440 -13.96 -15.23 15.82
N VAL A 441 -15.14 -14.64 16.05
CA VAL A 441 -15.47 -14.06 17.37
C VAL A 441 -15.77 -15.13 18.44
N ASN A 442 -16.21 -16.32 18.05
CA ASN A 442 -16.46 -17.44 18.97
C ASN A 442 -15.17 -18.18 19.38
N GLY A 443 -14.13 -18.17 18.54
CA GLY A 443 -12.89 -18.92 18.74
C GLY A 443 -11.94 -18.38 19.82
N ASN A 444 -12.39 -17.51 20.74
CA ASN A 444 -11.53 -16.81 21.73
C ASN A 444 -10.36 -16.02 21.11
N PHE A 445 -10.53 -15.52 19.89
CA PHE A 445 -9.57 -14.61 19.27
C PHE A 445 -9.57 -13.27 20.01
N SER A 446 -8.46 -12.53 19.90
CA SER A 446 -8.39 -11.15 20.40
C SER A 446 -9.26 -10.25 19.51
N ALA A 447 -10.58 -10.41 19.58
CA ALA A 447 -11.56 -9.60 18.84
C ALA A 447 -11.40 -8.09 19.13
N VAL A 448 -10.60 -7.72 20.16
CA VAL A 448 -10.18 -6.36 20.49
C VAL A 448 -9.32 -5.79 19.36
N LEU A 449 -8.43 -6.58 18.77
CA LEU A 449 -7.49 -6.13 17.74
C LEU A 449 -8.13 -5.90 16.37
N ILE A 450 -9.28 -6.54 16.13
CA ILE A 450 -10.02 -6.49 14.85
C ILE A 450 -11.43 -5.91 15.01
N GLU A 451 -11.75 -5.33 16.17
CA GLU A 451 -13.10 -4.83 16.49
C GLU A 451 -13.56 -3.80 15.45
N GLY A 452 -12.68 -2.87 15.07
CA GLY A 452 -12.99 -1.83 14.10
C GLY A 452 -13.23 -2.35 12.69
N GLU A 453 -12.56 -3.43 12.28
CA GLU A 453 -12.77 -4.10 11.01
C GLU A 453 -14.08 -4.90 11.02
N LEU A 454 -14.37 -5.61 12.11
CA LEU A 454 -15.64 -6.34 12.28
C LEU A 454 -16.85 -5.41 12.36
N LEU A 455 -16.74 -4.25 13.03
CA LEU A 455 -17.79 -3.24 13.05
C LEU A 455 -18.13 -2.75 11.63
N ARG A 456 -17.11 -2.39 10.84
CA ARG A 456 -17.27 -2.00 9.43
C ARG A 456 -17.85 -3.14 8.59
N LEU A 457 -17.48 -4.38 8.89
CA LEU A 457 -18.05 -5.55 8.24
C LEU A 457 -19.55 -5.69 8.50
N LEU A 458 -20.00 -5.56 9.75
CA LEU A 458 -21.44 -5.63 10.10
C LEU A 458 -22.27 -4.56 9.38
N GLU A 459 -21.67 -3.41 9.06
CA GLU A 459 -22.29 -2.32 8.29
C GLU A 459 -22.29 -2.57 6.77
N THR A 460 -21.34 -3.36 6.28
CA THR A 460 -21.18 -3.67 4.84
C THR A 460 -22.01 -4.90 4.43
N LEU A 461 -22.32 -5.80 5.37
CA LEU A 461 -23.09 -7.01 5.11
C LEU A 461 -24.53 -6.70 4.69
N ASN A 462 -24.96 -7.30 3.57
CA ASN A 462 -26.37 -7.37 3.24
C ASN A 462 -27.04 -8.48 4.05
N TRP A 463 -27.60 -8.11 5.20
CA TRP A 463 -28.26 -9.06 6.11
C TRP A 463 -29.52 -9.72 5.54
N GLU A 464 -30.11 -9.19 4.45
CA GLU A 464 -31.21 -9.85 3.75
C GLU A 464 -30.74 -11.12 3.01
N ALA A 465 -29.47 -11.15 2.61
CA ALA A 465 -28.83 -12.31 1.96
C ALA A 465 -28.26 -13.33 2.97
N VAL A 466 -28.33 -13.04 4.28
CA VAL A 466 -27.78 -13.89 5.34
C VAL A 466 -28.88 -14.76 5.96
N THR A 467 -28.59 -16.04 6.19
CA THR A 467 -29.55 -16.99 6.77
C THR A 467 -29.90 -16.62 8.21
N GLN A 468 -31.14 -16.93 8.60
CA GLN A 468 -31.65 -16.62 9.94
C GLN A 468 -30.82 -17.30 11.06
N THR A 469 -30.22 -18.45 10.79
CA THR A 469 -29.34 -19.15 11.74
C THR A 469 -28.12 -18.31 12.10
N THR A 470 -27.43 -17.75 11.10
CA THR A 470 -26.24 -16.91 11.30
C THR A 470 -26.60 -15.58 11.97
N VAL A 471 -27.74 -14.99 11.57
CA VAL A 471 -28.29 -13.79 12.23
C VAL A 471 -28.55 -14.04 13.72
N LEU A 472 -29.21 -15.15 14.06
CA LEU A 472 -29.46 -15.52 15.46
C LEU A 472 -28.16 -15.82 16.23
N GLY A 473 -27.17 -16.42 15.56
CA GLY A 473 -25.84 -16.64 16.12
C GLY A 473 -25.16 -15.33 16.53
N TRP A 474 -25.13 -14.34 15.64
CA TRP A 474 -24.61 -13.00 15.93
C TRP A 474 -25.37 -12.30 17.06
N ARG A 475 -26.70 -12.38 17.07
CA ARG A 475 -27.51 -11.80 18.14
C ARG A 475 -27.23 -12.43 19.49
N SER A 476 -27.17 -13.76 19.53
CA SER A 476 -26.87 -14.53 20.74
C SER A 476 -25.49 -14.18 21.29
N TRP A 477 -24.48 -14.15 20.41
CA TRP A 477 -23.13 -13.73 20.78
C TRP A 477 -23.10 -12.29 21.32
N GLY A 478 -23.79 -11.35 20.66
CA GLY A 478 -23.87 -9.96 21.10
C GLY A 478 -24.53 -9.79 22.47
N GLU A 479 -25.63 -10.50 22.73
CA GLU A 479 -26.31 -10.45 24.04
C GLU A 479 -25.48 -11.04 25.18
N LEU A 480 -24.69 -12.10 24.91
CA LEU A 480 -23.80 -12.71 25.90
C LEU A 480 -22.60 -11.82 26.24
N ASN A 481 -22.14 -10.98 25.30
CA ASN A 481 -20.90 -10.22 25.43
C ASN A 481 -21.10 -8.71 25.60
N LYS A 482 -22.33 -8.20 25.66
CA LYS A 482 -22.62 -6.75 25.78
C LYS A 482 -22.04 -6.10 27.04
N ASP A 483 -21.91 -6.88 28.12
CA ASP A 483 -21.40 -6.41 29.42
C ASP A 483 -19.86 -6.59 29.54
N HIS A 484 -19.21 -7.19 28.54
CA HIS A 484 -17.75 -7.34 28.51
C HIS A 484 -17.09 -6.06 28.00
N GLN A 485 -16.28 -5.40 28.85
CA GLN A 485 -15.59 -4.12 28.53
C GLN A 485 -14.77 -4.15 27.23
N HIS A 486 -14.23 -5.30 26.85
CA HIS A 486 -13.32 -5.42 25.70
C HIS A 486 -13.99 -5.52 24.32
N HIS A 487 -15.31 -5.77 24.27
CA HIS A 487 -16.06 -5.92 23.00
C HIS A 487 -17.43 -5.24 23.01
N ALA A 488 -17.67 -4.32 23.95
CA ALA A 488 -19.00 -3.79 24.21
C ALA A 488 -19.63 -3.14 22.96
N GLN A 489 -18.84 -2.46 22.11
CA GLN A 489 -19.37 -1.80 20.91
C GLN A 489 -19.78 -2.82 19.84
N LEU A 490 -18.89 -3.77 19.54
CA LEU A 490 -19.20 -4.86 18.60
C LEU A 490 -20.38 -5.72 19.09
N ALA A 491 -20.43 -6.06 20.37
CA ALA A 491 -21.50 -6.86 20.97
C ALA A 491 -22.87 -6.15 20.92
N VAL A 492 -22.91 -4.86 21.23
CA VAL A 492 -24.14 -4.04 21.12
C VAL A 492 -24.61 -3.93 19.68
N ARG A 493 -23.69 -3.82 18.70
CA ARG A 493 -24.07 -3.76 17.28
C ARG A 493 -24.58 -5.12 16.80
N ALA A 494 -23.88 -6.19 17.15
CA ALA A 494 -24.23 -7.57 16.84
C ALA A 494 -25.62 -7.97 17.38
N SER A 495 -25.97 -7.56 18.61
CA SER A 495 -27.27 -7.90 19.20
C SER A 495 -28.48 -7.29 18.47
N LYS A 496 -28.24 -6.23 17.69
CA LYS A 496 -29.26 -5.50 16.93
C LYS A 496 -29.28 -5.84 15.43
N VAL A 497 -28.40 -6.74 14.96
CA VAL A 497 -28.33 -7.11 13.54
C VAL A 497 -29.68 -7.59 13.02
N ALA A 498 -30.10 -7.07 11.87
CA ALA A 498 -31.36 -7.39 11.19
C ALA A 498 -32.64 -7.21 12.04
N ALA A 499 -32.58 -6.49 13.17
CA ALA A 499 -33.74 -6.21 14.00
C ALA A 499 -34.38 -4.88 13.57
N PRO A 500 -35.71 -4.78 13.40
CA PRO A 500 -36.35 -3.49 13.24
C PRO A 500 -36.08 -2.66 14.50
N VAL A 501 -35.46 -1.50 14.32
CA VAL A 501 -35.08 -0.65 15.44
C VAL A 501 -36.35 -0.11 16.08
N ARG A 502 -36.65 -0.59 17.29
CA ARG A 502 -37.71 -0.04 18.14
C ARG A 502 -37.14 1.13 18.94
N HIS A 503 -37.18 2.32 18.34
CA HIS A 503 -36.53 3.49 18.91
C HIS A 503 -37.07 3.88 20.29
N ASP A 504 -38.36 3.61 20.55
CA ASP A 504 -39.01 3.80 21.85
C ASP A 504 -38.26 3.08 22.99
N LEU A 505 -37.95 1.80 22.82
CA LEU A 505 -37.26 0.99 23.83
C LEU A 505 -35.78 1.38 23.98
N VAL A 506 -35.16 1.85 22.90
CA VAL A 506 -33.76 2.31 22.93
C VAL A 506 -33.64 3.61 23.73
N LEU A 507 -34.54 4.57 23.52
CA LEU A 507 -34.51 5.86 24.22
C LEU A 507 -34.71 5.72 25.74
N ASP A 508 -35.49 4.74 26.19
CA ASP A 508 -35.74 4.47 27.61
C ASP A 508 -34.55 3.80 28.32
N SER A 509 -33.75 3.01 27.59
CA SER A 509 -32.65 2.21 28.15
C SER A 509 -31.25 2.81 27.92
N MET A 510 -31.16 3.87 27.10
CA MET A 510 -29.88 4.45 26.69
C MET A 510 -29.22 5.25 27.82
N PRO A 511 -27.90 5.04 28.08
CA PRO A 511 -27.12 5.90 28.94
C PRO A 511 -27.16 7.36 28.48
N GLU A 512 -27.19 8.31 29.41
CA GLU A 512 -27.30 9.74 29.08
C GLU A 512 -26.17 10.23 28.17
N SER A 513 -24.96 9.68 28.31
CA SER A 513 -23.80 10.01 27.48
C SER A 513 -23.94 9.59 26.01
N GLY A 514 -24.70 8.54 25.71
CA GLY A 514 -24.92 8.04 24.35
C GLY A 514 -26.13 8.66 23.64
N LEU A 515 -27.02 9.31 24.41
CA LEU A 515 -28.29 9.81 23.91
C LEU A 515 -28.14 10.89 22.81
N PRO A 516 -27.24 11.89 22.91
CA PRO A 516 -27.09 12.89 21.86
C PRO A 516 -26.68 12.30 20.51
N LEU A 517 -25.71 11.37 20.50
CA LEU A 517 -25.26 10.70 19.28
C LEU A 517 -26.41 9.92 18.62
N TYR A 518 -27.19 9.20 19.42
CA TYR A 518 -28.31 8.43 18.90
C TYR A 518 -29.39 9.32 18.28
N LEU A 519 -29.74 10.42 18.95
CA LEU A 519 -30.72 11.38 18.43
C LEU A 519 -30.24 12.05 17.13
N ILE A 520 -28.95 12.38 17.02
CA ILE A 520 -28.35 12.91 15.78
C ILE A 520 -28.43 11.87 14.65
N ALA A 521 -28.03 10.62 14.92
CA ALA A 521 -27.95 9.57 13.91
C ALA A 521 -29.32 9.16 13.35
N HIS A 522 -30.37 9.29 14.16
CA HIS A 522 -31.74 8.88 13.80
C HIS A 522 -32.70 10.07 13.71
N HIS A 523 -32.19 11.29 13.50
CA HIS A 523 -33.01 12.50 13.48
C HIS A 523 -34.18 12.41 12.48
N ASP A 524 -33.90 11.94 11.26
CA ASP A 524 -34.92 11.80 10.19
C ASP A 524 -35.94 10.67 10.46
N GLU A 525 -35.59 9.72 11.33
CA GLU A 525 -36.43 8.57 11.70
C GLU A 525 -37.29 8.85 12.96
N LEU A 526 -37.06 9.99 13.63
CA LEU A 526 -37.64 10.35 14.92
C LEU A 526 -38.42 11.69 14.89
N PRO A 527 -39.50 11.80 14.08
CA PRO A 527 -40.19 13.08 13.88
C PRO A 527 -40.96 13.61 15.12
N GLU A 528 -41.24 12.79 16.14
CA GLU A 528 -41.92 13.22 17.37
C GLU A 528 -41.21 12.71 18.63
N LEU A 529 -40.26 13.50 19.15
CA LEU A 529 -39.56 13.20 20.40
C LEU A 529 -40.26 13.88 21.60
N ALA A 530 -40.39 13.15 22.71
CA ALA A 530 -40.88 13.72 23.95
C ALA A 530 -39.92 14.83 24.44
N PRO A 531 -40.42 16.00 24.90
CA PRO A 531 -39.57 17.11 25.36
C PRO A 531 -38.59 16.73 26.47
N SER A 532 -38.93 15.74 27.29
CA SER A 532 -38.06 15.20 28.34
C SER A 532 -36.81 14.49 27.80
N VAL A 533 -36.92 13.83 26.64
CA VAL A 533 -35.78 13.13 25.99
C VAL A 533 -34.80 14.15 25.42
N VAL A 534 -35.31 15.19 24.76
CA VAL A 534 -34.49 16.29 24.25
C VAL A 534 -33.79 17.01 25.40
N ALA A 535 -34.50 17.33 26.49
CA ALA A 535 -33.91 17.98 27.67
C ALA A 535 -32.83 17.12 28.37
N ARG A 536 -32.97 15.79 28.37
CA ARG A 536 -31.92 14.87 28.84
C ARG A 536 -30.68 14.92 27.96
N ALA A 537 -30.86 14.90 26.64
CA ALA A 537 -29.76 15.01 25.68
C ALA A 537 -29.06 16.38 25.75
N GLU A 538 -29.82 17.47 25.91
CA GLU A 538 -29.26 18.81 26.16
C GLU A 538 -28.36 18.81 27.40
N SER A 539 -28.86 18.24 28.50
CA SER A 539 -28.11 18.17 29.77
C SER A 539 -26.84 17.34 29.63
N ALA A 540 -26.88 16.24 28.87
CA ALA A 540 -25.72 15.40 28.58
C ALA A 540 -24.67 16.14 27.74
N CYS A 541 -25.06 16.86 26.69
CA CYS A 541 -24.16 17.69 25.89
C CYS A 541 -23.47 18.76 26.75
N ILE A 542 -24.24 19.49 27.57
CA ILE A 542 -23.70 20.56 28.43
C ILE A 542 -22.72 19.97 29.46
N ALA A 543 -23.10 18.88 30.13
CA ALA A 543 -22.25 18.23 31.13
C ALA A 543 -20.94 17.72 30.52
N ALA A 544 -20.98 17.14 29.31
CA ALA A 544 -19.78 16.67 28.62
C ALA A 544 -18.80 17.81 28.29
N LEU A 545 -19.31 18.93 27.77
CA LEU A 545 -18.48 20.11 27.50
C LEU A 545 -17.89 20.72 28.77
N GLU A 546 -18.66 20.80 29.85
CA GLU A 546 -18.18 21.29 31.14
C GLU A 546 -17.10 20.38 31.74
N GLU A 547 -17.22 19.06 31.60
CA GLU A 547 -16.24 18.11 32.09
C GLU A 547 -14.90 18.23 31.36
N ILE A 548 -14.94 18.46 30.04
CA ILE A 548 -13.72 18.73 29.26
C ILE A 548 -13.05 20.02 29.73
N ARG A 549 -13.83 21.10 29.92
CA ARG A 549 -13.29 22.38 30.44
C ARG A 549 -12.69 22.23 31.84
N LYS A 550 -13.36 21.50 32.74
CA LYS A 550 -12.83 21.20 34.08
C LYS A 550 -11.54 20.39 33.99
N SER A 551 -11.49 19.34 33.18
CA SER A 551 -10.29 18.53 32.95
C SER A 551 -9.13 19.38 32.44
N ALA A 552 -9.38 20.18 31.39
CA ALA A 552 -8.42 21.11 30.82
C ALA A 552 -7.89 22.12 31.85
N SER A 553 -8.75 22.59 32.76
CA SER A 553 -8.35 23.49 33.85
C SER A 553 -7.38 22.88 34.87
N HIS A 554 -7.39 21.55 35.01
CA HIS A 554 -6.46 20.77 35.83
C HIS A 554 -5.26 20.24 35.02
N GLY A 555 -5.13 20.62 33.74
CA GLY A 555 -4.07 20.12 32.87
C GLY A 555 -4.23 18.66 32.44
N SER A 556 -5.41 18.06 32.61
CA SER A 556 -5.71 16.71 32.11
C SER A 556 -6.44 16.78 30.77
N MET A 557 -6.22 15.78 29.92
CA MET A 557 -6.90 15.60 28.65
C MET A 557 -7.30 14.14 28.48
N SER A 558 -8.51 13.91 28.01
CA SER A 558 -8.98 12.57 27.60
C SER A 558 -8.71 12.36 26.11
N PHE A 559 -8.07 11.24 25.78
CA PHE A 559 -7.88 10.81 24.39
C PHE A 559 -8.80 9.62 24.09
N GLY A 560 -9.46 9.66 22.94
CA GLY A 560 -10.38 8.62 22.48
C GLY A 560 -11.84 8.85 22.87
N GLY A 561 -12.77 8.19 22.14
CA GLY A 561 -14.21 8.34 22.30
C GLY A 561 -14.84 9.27 21.25
N THR A 562 -16.13 9.58 21.43
CA THR A 562 -16.89 10.51 20.59
C THR A 562 -16.51 11.96 20.86
N ASP A 563 -16.33 12.75 19.80
CA ASP A 563 -16.03 14.18 19.90
C ASP A 563 -17.26 14.94 20.45
N SER A 564 -17.20 15.26 21.74
CA SER A 564 -18.31 15.91 22.45
C SER A 564 -18.56 17.33 21.95
N GLY A 565 -17.52 18.01 21.45
CA GLY A 565 -17.63 19.33 20.83
C GLY A 565 -18.41 19.26 19.52
N GLU A 566 -18.03 18.34 18.64
CA GLU A 566 -18.71 18.11 17.36
C GLU A 566 -20.18 17.74 17.59
N LEU A 567 -20.43 16.77 18.48
CA LEU A 567 -21.78 16.30 18.79
C LEU A 567 -22.68 17.40 19.34
N ALA A 568 -22.19 18.19 20.31
CA ALA A 568 -22.97 19.29 20.86
C ALA A 568 -23.31 20.35 19.80
N THR A 569 -22.39 20.61 18.87
CA THR A 569 -22.59 21.58 17.76
C THR A 569 -23.67 21.09 16.78
N ILE A 570 -23.61 19.82 16.38
CA ILE A 570 -24.62 19.20 15.51
C ILE A 570 -25.99 19.19 16.21
N PHE A 571 -26.03 18.77 17.48
CA PHE A 571 -27.25 18.72 18.29
C PHE A 571 -27.89 20.11 18.41
N ALA A 572 -27.10 21.14 18.72
CA ALA A 572 -27.58 22.51 18.87
C ALA A 572 -28.20 23.06 17.57
N ARG A 573 -27.68 22.66 16.41
CA ARG A 573 -28.30 22.97 15.10
C ARG A 573 -29.60 22.21 14.89
N LEU A 574 -29.58 20.88 15.00
CA LEU A 574 -30.73 20.03 14.64
C LEU A 574 -31.96 20.27 15.52
N TYR A 575 -31.75 20.58 16.80
CA TYR A 575 -32.81 20.79 17.78
C TYR A 575 -32.97 22.27 18.19
N GLU A 576 -32.30 23.19 17.47
CA GLU A 576 -32.34 24.64 17.71
C GLU A 576 -32.10 25.05 19.19
N SER A 577 -31.31 24.28 19.93
CA SER A 577 -31.13 24.47 21.37
C SER A 577 -30.19 25.63 21.69
N THR A 578 -30.76 26.75 22.15
CA THR A 578 -30.00 27.93 22.59
C THR A 578 -29.07 27.64 23.77
N ARG A 579 -29.48 26.74 24.68
CA ARG A 579 -28.68 26.38 25.87
C ARG A 579 -27.41 25.62 25.49
N VAL A 580 -27.53 24.66 24.57
CA VAL A 580 -26.36 23.91 24.08
C VAL A 580 -25.45 24.82 23.26
N TRP A 581 -26.01 25.70 22.43
CA TRP A 581 -25.25 26.72 21.70
C TRP A 581 -24.42 27.62 22.63
N HIS A 582 -24.99 28.08 23.74
CA HIS A 582 -24.26 28.86 24.74
C HIS A 582 -23.13 28.05 25.40
N ALA A 583 -23.36 26.77 25.72
CA ALA A 583 -22.32 25.89 26.26
C ALA A 583 -21.17 25.65 25.26
N VAL A 584 -21.49 25.46 23.97
CA VAL A 584 -20.50 25.38 22.88
C VAL A 584 -19.66 26.66 22.80
N ALA A 585 -20.29 27.84 22.87
CA ALA A 585 -19.58 29.12 22.85
C ALA A 585 -18.58 29.25 24.01
N LEU A 586 -18.99 28.89 25.23
CA LEU A 586 -18.12 28.89 26.41
C LEU A 586 -16.99 27.86 26.32
N PHE A 587 -17.24 26.71 25.71
CA PHE A 587 -16.23 25.68 25.45
C PHE A 587 -15.16 26.15 24.45
N LEU A 588 -15.58 26.75 23.33
CA LEU A 588 -14.67 27.22 22.28
C LEU A 588 -13.79 28.39 22.75
N THR A 589 -14.34 29.28 23.58
CA THR A 589 -13.65 30.47 24.08
C THR A 589 -12.72 30.21 25.27
N ASP A 590 -12.72 28.99 25.83
CA ASP A 590 -11.87 28.63 26.96
C ASP A 590 -10.42 28.40 26.50
N ALA A 591 -9.51 29.30 26.84
CA ALA A 591 -8.10 29.24 26.44
C ALA A 591 -7.35 27.99 26.97
N LYS A 592 -7.89 27.30 27.98
CA LYS A 592 -7.25 26.09 28.54
C LYS A 592 -7.58 24.83 27.75
N VAL A 593 -8.68 24.84 26.99
CA VAL A 593 -9.08 23.73 26.13
C VAL A 593 -8.19 23.75 24.88
N ALA A 594 -7.56 22.61 24.58
CA ALA A 594 -6.63 22.48 23.47
C ALA A 594 -7.31 22.60 22.10
N GLN A 595 -6.55 22.98 21.07
CA GLN A 595 -7.06 23.17 19.70
C GLN A 595 -7.76 21.93 19.16
N GLU A 596 -7.21 20.73 19.41
CA GLU A 596 -7.69 19.45 18.88
C GLU A 596 -9.11 19.13 19.34
N MET A 597 -9.49 19.59 20.54
CA MET A 597 -10.83 19.40 21.09
C MET A 597 -11.85 20.40 20.50
N LYS A 598 -11.39 21.53 19.95
CA LYS A 598 -12.24 22.59 19.37
C LYS A 598 -12.41 22.44 17.86
N ALA A 599 -11.44 21.84 17.18
CA ALA A 599 -11.31 21.82 15.73
C ALA A 599 -12.60 21.37 15.03
N ARG A 600 -13.17 20.22 15.41
CA ARG A 600 -14.37 19.68 14.75
C ARG A 600 -15.62 20.54 14.95
N SER A 601 -15.83 21.12 16.14
CA SER A 601 -16.91 22.09 16.38
C SER A 601 -16.78 23.31 15.46
N LEU A 602 -15.58 23.85 15.32
CA LEU A 602 -15.31 25.02 14.48
C LEU A 602 -15.53 24.72 13.00
N ILE A 603 -15.14 23.53 12.52
CA ILE A 603 -15.46 23.05 11.17
C ILE A 603 -16.98 23.02 10.95
N ARG A 604 -17.75 22.46 11.90
CA ARG A 604 -19.21 22.42 11.79
C ARG A 604 -19.84 23.81 11.78
N ILE A 605 -19.37 24.72 12.64
CA ILE A 605 -19.80 26.12 12.65
C ILE A 605 -19.55 26.79 11.30
N ALA A 606 -18.35 26.60 10.72
CA ALA A 606 -18.02 27.10 9.40
C ALA A 606 -18.92 26.51 8.29
N ASP A 607 -19.21 25.21 8.34
CA ASP A 607 -20.10 24.55 7.38
C ASP A 607 -21.56 25.02 7.47
N TYR A 608 -22.00 25.47 8.65
CA TYR A 608 -23.38 25.92 8.89
C TYR A 608 -23.62 27.36 8.44
N GLY A 609 -22.58 28.20 8.45
CA GLY A 609 -22.71 29.58 8.02
C GLY A 609 -23.30 30.53 9.07
N GLN A 610 -23.19 31.83 8.82
CA GLN A 610 -23.74 32.87 9.68
C GLN A 610 -25.26 32.77 9.87
N SER A 611 -26.00 32.30 8.85
CA SER A 611 -27.46 32.21 8.89
C SER A 611 -27.99 31.20 9.91
N THR A 612 -27.18 30.24 10.34
CA THR A 612 -27.61 29.14 11.22
C THR A 612 -27.06 29.28 12.63
N VAL A 613 -25.94 29.98 12.82
CA VAL A 613 -25.34 30.20 14.14
C VAL A 613 -26.03 31.40 14.81
N PRO A 614 -26.57 31.27 16.03
CA PRO A 614 -27.22 32.40 16.71
C PRO A 614 -26.26 33.59 16.91
N GLU A 615 -26.73 34.83 16.69
CA GLU A 615 -25.88 36.03 16.82
C GLU A 615 -25.30 36.19 18.24
N GLU A 616 -26.01 35.71 19.27
CA GLU A 616 -25.50 35.68 20.64
C GLU A 616 -24.21 34.84 20.75
N VAL A 617 -24.17 33.67 20.10
CA VAL A 617 -22.99 32.79 20.04
C VAL A 617 -21.87 33.47 19.26
N ALA A 618 -22.19 34.01 18.08
CA ALA A 618 -21.22 34.72 17.24
C ALA A 618 -20.60 35.92 17.98
N SER A 619 -21.39 36.66 18.76
CA SER A 619 -20.93 37.79 19.58
C SER A 619 -20.01 37.37 20.72
N ILE A 620 -20.30 36.24 21.40
CA ILE A 620 -19.42 35.67 22.43
C ILE A 620 -18.08 35.27 21.81
N MET A 621 -18.09 34.59 20.65
CA MET A 621 -16.88 34.19 19.95
C MET A 621 -16.08 35.40 19.48
N ARG A 622 -16.72 36.41 18.90
CA ARG A 622 -16.10 37.66 18.42
C ARG A 622 -15.40 38.41 19.56
N SER A 623 -16.01 38.47 20.73
CA SER A 623 -15.45 39.16 21.90
C SER A 623 -14.24 38.44 22.52
N ASN A 624 -14.09 37.14 22.26
CA ASN A 624 -13.04 36.29 22.82
C ASN A 624 -12.16 35.65 21.74
N TRP A 625 -12.10 36.26 20.56
CA TRP A 625 -11.52 35.64 19.36
C TRP A 625 -10.03 35.29 19.51
N ALA A 626 -9.25 36.18 20.14
CA ALA A 626 -7.83 35.95 20.40
C ALA A 626 -7.61 34.64 21.19
N SER A 627 -8.40 34.39 22.23
CA SER A 627 -8.34 33.15 23.03
C SER A 627 -8.64 31.89 22.21
N ILE A 628 -9.42 32.00 21.13
CA ILE A 628 -9.72 30.86 20.25
C ILE A 628 -8.51 30.59 19.35
N ILE A 629 -8.00 31.60 18.65
CA ILE A 629 -6.87 31.45 17.71
C ILE A 629 -5.58 31.07 18.44
N GLU A 630 -5.32 31.64 19.62
CA GLU A 630 -4.11 31.42 20.41
C GLU A 630 -4.20 30.16 21.29
N SER A 631 -5.24 29.33 21.13
CA SER A 631 -5.34 28.06 21.86
C SER A 631 -4.09 27.21 21.60
N GLU A 632 -3.54 26.57 22.63
CA GLU A 632 -2.35 25.74 22.46
C GLU A 632 -2.70 24.41 21.78
N LEU A 633 -1.89 24.00 20.80
CA LEU A 633 -1.82 22.62 20.33
C LEU A 633 -1.13 21.79 21.41
N ARG A 634 -1.79 20.76 21.95
CA ARG A 634 -1.23 19.91 23.03
C ARG A 634 -1.20 18.46 22.59
N GLY A 635 -0.27 18.16 21.67
CA GLY A 635 0.03 16.79 21.25
C GLY A 635 0.84 16.03 22.31
N VAL A 636 0.45 14.78 22.60
CA VAL A 636 1.20 13.89 23.53
C VAL A 636 2.51 13.38 22.91
N PHE A 637 2.65 13.41 21.58
CA PHE A 637 3.74 12.75 20.85
C PHE A 637 4.38 13.60 19.72
N LEU A 638 3.96 14.86 19.52
CA LEU A 638 4.50 15.75 18.50
C LEU A 638 4.78 17.12 19.13
N GLU A 639 5.98 17.65 18.90
CA GLU A 639 6.24 19.07 19.16
C GLU A 639 5.41 19.89 18.15
N PRO A 640 4.53 20.79 18.60
CA PRO A 640 3.81 21.68 17.71
C PRO A 640 4.79 22.48 16.86
N ASP A 641 4.56 22.57 15.56
CA ASP A 641 5.23 23.60 14.76
C ASP A 641 4.74 24.96 15.27
N PRO A 642 5.62 25.80 15.86
CA PRO A 642 5.23 27.09 16.42
C PRO A 642 4.71 28.07 15.36
N SER A 643 4.90 27.77 14.07
CA SER A 643 4.36 28.54 12.95
C SER A 643 2.97 28.07 12.48
N SER A 644 2.49 26.92 12.99
CA SER A 644 1.23 26.34 12.56
C SER A 644 0.02 27.17 12.99
N LYS A 645 -0.81 27.54 12.01
CA LYS A 645 -2.04 28.31 12.26
C LYS A 645 -3.22 27.41 12.58
N PHE A 646 -4.10 27.86 13.48
CA PHE A 646 -5.34 27.17 13.79
C PHE A 646 -6.40 27.36 12.68
N ALA A 647 -6.28 26.56 11.62
CA ALA A 647 -7.06 26.65 10.39
C ALA A 647 -8.58 26.65 10.59
N GLU A 648 -9.08 25.76 11.45
CA GLU A 648 -10.51 25.59 11.70
C GLU A 648 -11.10 26.84 12.37
N ALA A 649 -10.35 27.45 13.29
CA ALA A 649 -10.72 28.73 13.87
C ALA A 649 -10.74 29.83 12.81
N LEU A 650 -9.69 29.93 11.98
CA LEU A 650 -9.66 30.93 10.91
C LEU A 650 -10.87 30.80 9.97
N ARG A 651 -11.22 29.58 9.57
CA ARG A 651 -12.38 29.29 8.72
C ARG A 651 -13.70 29.72 9.36
N ALA A 652 -13.92 29.36 10.63
CA ALA A 652 -15.09 29.82 11.38
C ALA A 652 -15.13 31.35 11.51
N GLY A 653 -13.98 31.99 11.72
CA GLY A 653 -13.85 33.45 11.83
C GLY A 653 -14.22 34.19 10.55
N VAL A 654 -13.85 33.65 9.39
CA VAL A 654 -14.23 34.19 8.08
C VAL A 654 -15.74 34.08 7.85
N VAL A 655 -16.31 32.91 8.11
CA VAL A 655 -17.73 32.63 7.88
C VAL A 655 -18.64 33.42 8.84
N LEU A 656 -18.18 33.67 10.07
CA LEU A 656 -18.90 34.48 11.07
C LEU A 656 -18.62 35.99 10.96
N HIS A 657 -17.86 36.43 9.95
CA HIS A 657 -17.41 37.80 9.76
C HIS A 657 -16.72 38.41 11.00
N ILE A 658 -15.96 37.58 11.72
CA ILE A 658 -15.11 38.02 12.84
C ILE A 658 -13.78 38.56 12.32
N LEU A 659 -13.21 37.92 11.30
CA LEU A 659 -11.98 38.36 10.65
C LEU A 659 -12.27 39.46 9.61
N SER A 660 -11.38 40.46 9.56
CA SER A 660 -11.39 41.43 8.47
C SER A 660 -10.89 40.80 7.17
N ARG A 661 -11.22 41.45 6.05
CA ARG A 661 -10.79 41.02 4.71
C ARG A 661 -9.28 40.82 4.61
N ASP A 662 -8.51 41.77 5.13
CA ASP A 662 -7.05 41.75 5.00
C ASP A 662 -6.42 40.66 5.89
N GLU A 663 -6.97 40.42 7.08
CA GLU A 663 -6.54 39.32 7.96
C GLU A 663 -6.83 37.95 7.34
N ALA A 664 -8.03 37.76 6.78
CA ALA A 664 -8.45 36.52 6.15
C ALA A 664 -7.60 36.19 4.91
N ILE A 665 -7.36 37.18 4.04
CA ILE A 665 -6.51 37.03 2.84
C ILE A 665 -5.06 36.75 3.22
N THR A 666 -4.52 37.47 4.21
CA THR A 666 -3.15 37.25 4.70
C THR A 666 -3.00 35.84 5.26
N ALA A 667 -3.94 35.40 6.10
CA ALA A 667 -3.89 34.07 6.68
C ALA A 667 -3.93 32.96 5.63
N ALA A 668 -4.87 33.04 4.68
CA ALA A 668 -4.99 32.07 3.60
C ALA A 668 -3.76 32.04 2.66
N THR A 669 -3.18 33.21 2.36
CA THR A 669 -1.99 33.30 1.49
C THR A 669 -0.75 32.71 2.17
N GLU A 670 -0.54 33.00 3.45
CA GLU A 670 0.59 32.45 4.22
C GLU A 670 0.48 30.93 4.33
N MET A 671 -0.71 30.39 4.62
CA MET A 671 -0.94 28.95 4.66
C MET A 671 -0.75 28.28 3.30
N ALA A 672 -1.23 28.91 2.22
CA ALA A 672 -1.05 28.40 0.85
C ALA A 672 0.43 28.40 0.40
N GLY A 673 1.23 29.35 0.92
CA GLY A 673 2.67 29.46 0.66
C GLY A 673 3.57 28.66 1.61
N SER A 674 3.00 27.93 2.57
CA SER A 674 3.74 27.18 3.57
C SER A 674 4.48 25.98 2.99
N ASN A 675 5.60 25.60 3.62
CA ASN A 675 6.28 24.34 3.32
C ASN A 675 5.51 23.13 3.84
N SER A 676 4.62 23.31 4.83
CA SER A 676 3.78 22.25 5.38
C SER A 676 2.63 21.89 4.43
N ALA A 677 2.50 20.61 4.09
CA ALA A 677 1.39 20.13 3.26
C ALA A 677 0.04 20.29 3.98
N ASP A 678 0.01 20.09 5.31
CA ASP A 678 -1.21 20.23 6.11
C ASP A 678 -1.74 21.67 6.08
N GLU A 679 -0.87 22.67 6.18
CA GLU A 679 -1.29 24.07 6.06
C GLU A 679 -1.81 24.41 4.66
N ARG A 680 -1.19 23.85 3.61
CA ARG A 680 -1.67 24.05 2.23
C ARG A 680 -3.01 23.34 1.98
N ILE A 681 -3.28 22.20 2.61
CA ILE A 681 -4.59 21.52 2.60
C ILE A 681 -5.63 22.43 3.28
N SER A 682 -5.32 22.93 4.48
CA SER A 682 -6.19 23.83 5.22
C SER A 682 -6.43 25.14 4.47
N ALA A 683 -5.44 25.68 3.77
CA ALA A 683 -5.60 26.83 2.89
C ALA A 683 -6.61 26.54 1.77
N ALA A 684 -6.49 25.38 1.11
CA ALA A 684 -7.45 24.96 0.09
C ALA A 684 -8.89 24.86 0.62
N GLU A 685 -9.08 24.50 1.89
CA GLU A 685 -10.40 24.49 2.55
C GLU A 685 -10.92 25.87 2.92
N LEU A 686 -10.03 26.77 3.31
CA LEU A 686 -10.36 28.13 3.73
C LEU A 686 -10.71 29.05 2.55
N LEU A 687 -10.03 28.87 1.41
CA LEU A 687 -10.13 29.77 0.25
C LEU A 687 -11.56 29.98 -0.29
N PRO A 688 -12.43 28.95 -0.43
CA PRO A 688 -13.83 29.15 -0.82
C PRO A 688 -14.59 30.09 0.11
N ASP A 689 -14.39 29.97 1.42
CA ASP A 689 -15.10 30.77 2.41
C ASP A 689 -14.60 32.22 2.39
N VAL A 690 -13.28 32.44 2.26
CA VAL A 690 -12.69 33.79 2.13
C VAL A 690 -13.19 34.48 0.87
N ALA A 691 -13.16 33.77 -0.27
CA ALA A 691 -13.62 34.29 -1.55
C ALA A 691 -15.11 34.65 -1.50
N SER A 692 -15.93 33.81 -0.86
CA SER A 692 -17.37 34.03 -0.71
C SER A 692 -17.69 35.21 0.20
N SER A 693 -17.13 35.24 1.42
CA SER A 693 -17.42 36.27 2.43
C SER A 693 -17.01 37.68 2.00
N HIS A 694 -15.99 37.80 1.14
CA HIS A 694 -15.45 39.10 0.70
C HIS A 694 -15.63 39.41 -0.78
N GLN A 695 -16.32 38.54 -1.55
CA GLN A 695 -16.55 38.67 -3.00
C GLN A 695 -15.26 38.71 -3.85
N GLU A 696 -14.20 38.05 -3.38
CA GLU A 696 -12.87 37.99 -4.02
C GLU A 696 -12.65 36.68 -4.80
N TRP A 697 -13.62 36.34 -5.66
CA TRP A 697 -13.66 35.04 -6.34
C TRP A 697 -12.47 34.78 -7.25
N GLU A 698 -12.03 35.77 -8.02
CA GLU A 698 -10.92 35.61 -8.96
C GLU A 698 -9.59 35.32 -8.23
N TRP A 699 -9.33 36.01 -7.13
CA TRP A 699 -8.14 35.74 -6.29
C TRP A 699 -8.18 34.35 -5.66
N GLY A 700 -9.32 33.95 -5.08
CA GLY A 700 -9.47 32.62 -4.48
C GLY A 700 -9.30 31.50 -5.52
N GLN A 701 -9.87 31.69 -6.72
CA GLN A 701 -9.71 30.76 -7.83
C GLN A 701 -8.25 30.67 -8.31
N LEU A 702 -7.50 31.78 -8.37
CA LEU A 702 -6.07 31.78 -8.75
C LEU A 702 -5.21 30.99 -7.77
N LEU A 703 -5.42 31.14 -6.46
CA LEU A 703 -4.66 30.37 -5.46
C LEU A 703 -5.01 28.88 -5.50
N LEU A 704 -6.30 28.54 -5.63
CA LEU A 704 -6.72 27.15 -5.81
C LEU A 704 -6.12 26.54 -7.09
N LEU A 705 -6.07 27.29 -8.19
CA LEU A 705 -5.41 26.87 -9.43
C LEU A 705 -3.92 26.58 -9.22
N GLN A 706 -3.22 27.35 -8.39
CA GLN A 706 -1.84 27.07 -8.04
C GLN A 706 -1.72 25.76 -7.23
N LEU A 707 -2.58 25.57 -6.22
CA LEU A 707 -2.58 24.40 -5.35
C LEU A 707 -3.00 23.10 -6.07
N THR A 708 -3.77 23.17 -7.16
CA THR A 708 -4.03 21.98 -8.00
C THR A 708 -2.78 21.43 -8.70
N ARG A 709 -1.66 22.18 -8.69
CA ARG A 709 -0.35 21.78 -9.22
C ARG A 709 0.68 21.44 -8.14
N ASP A 710 0.25 21.30 -6.89
CA ASP A 710 1.13 20.96 -5.77
C ASP A 710 1.85 19.61 -5.99
N ILE A 711 3.01 19.43 -5.37
CA ILE A 711 3.72 18.15 -5.36
C ILE A 711 2.95 17.10 -4.54
N ASP A 712 2.25 17.53 -3.49
CA ASP A 712 1.47 16.64 -2.62
C ASP A 712 0.09 16.34 -3.25
N PRO A 713 -0.25 15.06 -3.52
CA PRO A 713 -1.54 14.70 -4.09
C PRO A 713 -2.74 15.01 -3.17
N THR A 714 -2.52 15.06 -1.85
CA THR A 714 -3.52 15.43 -0.85
C THR A 714 -3.91 16.89 -1.01
N VAL A 715 -2.92 17.79 -1.13
CA VAL A 715 -3.14 19.22 -1.42
C VAL A 715 -3.86 19.38 -2.75
N ARG A 716 -3.40 18.72 -3.82
CA ARG A 716 -4.06 18.77 -5.13
C ARG A 716 -5.51 18.32 -5.08
N SER A 717 -5.80 17.23 -4.36
CA SER A 717 -7.16 16.70 -4.25
C SER A 717 -8.10 17.68 -3.53
N GLN A 718 -7.64 18.29 -2.44
CA GLN A 718 -8.44 19.26 -1.70
C GLN A 718 -8.62 20.56 -2.49
N ALA A 719 -7.57 21.04 -3.13
CA ALA A 719 -7.63 22.19 -4.02
C ALA A 719 -8.60 21.96 -5.19
N ALA A 720 -8.59 20.77 -5.80
CA ALA A 720 -9.50 20.42 -6.88
C ALA A 720 -10.96 20.34 -6.42
N ARG A 721 -11.21 19.77 -5.23
CA ARG A 721 -12.54 19.79 -4.59
C ARG A 721 -13.03 21.21 -4.37
N SER A 722 -12.21 22.07 -3.77
CA SER A 722 -12.55 23.46 -3.50
C SER A 722 -12.73 24.27 -4.78
N LEU A 723 -11.88 24.05 -5.79
CA LEU A 723 -12.00 24.66 -7.11
C LEU A 723 -13.32 24.26 -7.79
N ALA A 724 -13.74 23.00 -7.62
CA ALA A 724 -15.03 22.48 -8.07
C ALA A 724 -16.24 23.05 -7.29
N LEU A 725 -16.04 23.66 -6.12
CA LEU A 725 -17.10 24.37 -5.40
C LEU A 725 -17.23 25.82 -5.88
N VAL A 726 -16.11 26.48 -6.17
CA VAL A 726 -16.09 27.90 -6.56
C VAL A 726 -16.14 28.13 -8.08
N GLY A 727 -15.94 27.08 -8.88
CA GLY A 727 -15.87 27.15 -10.34
C GLY A 727 -17.18 27.54 -11.03
N LYS A 728 -18.32 27.52 -10.31
CA LYS A 728 -19.60 28.04 -10.80
C LYS A 728 -19.59 29.56 -11.00
N VAL A 729 -18.73 30.28 -10.27
CA VAL A 729 -18.68 31.74 -10.30
C VAL A 729 -17.85 32.19 -11.50
N GLN A 730 -18.49 32.92 -12.41
CA GLN A 730 -17.84 33.41 -13.62
C GLN A 730 -16.89 34.56 -13.31
N THR A 731 -15.62 34.40 -13.67
CA THR A 731 -14.55 35.40 -13.52
C THR A 731 -13.76 35.51 -14.83
N GLY A 732 -12.76 36.41 -14.88
CA GLY A 732 -11.87 36.53 -16.04
C GLY A 732 -11.07 35.25 -16.35
N ILE A 733 -10.97 34.32 -15.39
CA ILE A 733 -10.14 33.12 -15.47
C ILE A 733 -10.93 31.80 -15.54
N SER A 734 -12.27 31.84 -15.69
CA SER A 734 -13.11 30.63 -15.81
C SER A 734 -12.56 29.57 -16.78
N PRO A 735 -12.01 29.92 -17.97
CA PRO A 735 -11.43 28.92 -18.87
C PRO A 735 -10.25 28.14 -18.26
N LEU A 736 -9.43 28.79 -17.43
CA LEU A 736 -8.32 28.15 -16.71
C LEU A 736 -8.85 27.23 -15.61
N VAL A 737 -9.90 27.67 -14.90
CA VAL A 737 -10.60 26.87 -13.90
C VAL A 737 -11.15 25.58 -14.53
N TYR A 738 -11.86 25.66 -15.65
CA TYR A 738 -12.40 24.48 -16.33
C TYR A 738 -11.30 23.56 -16.87
N SER A 739 -10.21 24.11 -17.41
CA SER A 739 -9.06 23.31 -17.82
C SER A 739 -8.42 22.57 -16.64
N ALA A 740 -8.27 23.22 -15.48
CA ALA A 740 -7.74 22.58 -14.28
C ALA A 740 -8.68 21.48 -13.76
N LEU A 741 -9.99 21.72 -13.73
CA LEU A 741 -10.98 20.70 -13.36
C LEU A 741 -10.94 19.49 -14.29
N LEU A 742 -10.82 19.70 -15.60
CA LEU A 742 -10.66 18.60 -16.57
C LEU A 742 -9.37 17.81 -16.29
N ASN A 743 -8.26 18.49 -16.00
CA ASN A 743 -7.01 17.83 -15.64
C ASN A 743 -7.12 17.05 -14.33
N SER A 744 -7.84 17.58 -13.32
CA SER A 744 -8.09 16.88 -12.05
C SER A 744 -9.06 15.70 -12.19
N LEU A 745 -10.03 15.77 -13.10
CA LEU A 745 -10.90 14.63 -13.41
C LEU A 745 -10.15 13.52 -14.16
N ARG A 746 -9.18 13.88 -15.00
CA ARG A 746 -8.36 12.96 -15.80
C ARG A 746 -7.09 12.49 -15.12
N SER A 747 -6.73 13.06 -13.97
CA SER A 747 -5.50 12.69 -13.28
C SER A 747 -5.51 11.21 -12.89
N GLY A 748 -4.33 10.59 -12.91
CA GLY A 748 -4.15 9.23 -12.40
C GLY A 748 -4.58 9.04 -10.94
N GLY A 749 -4.80 7.78 -10.58
CA GLY A 749 -5.23 7.38 -9.24
C GLY A 749 -6.74 7.52 -9.01
N ILE A 750 -7.17 7.49 -7.75
CA ILE A 750 -8.58 7.61 -7.35
C ILE A 750 -8.82 8.94 -6.66
N ARG A 751 -7.88 9.41 -5.84
CA ARG A 751 -8.18 10.50 -4.90
C ARG A 751 -8.54 11.82 -5.58
N VAL A 752 -7.70 12.33 -6.47
CA VAL A 752 -7.91 13.64 -7.09
C VAL A 752 -9.20 13.67 -7.92
N PRO A 753 -9.50 12.68 -8.79
CA PRO A 753 -10.78 12.63 -9.49
C PRO A 753 -11.97 12.51 -8.53
N LEU A 754 -11.88 11.66 -7.50
CA LEU A 754 -12.96 11.46 -6.52
C LEU A 754 -13.29 12.75 -5.76
N PHE A 755 -12.27 13.45 -5.27
CA PHE A 755 -12.46 14.70 -4.52
C PHE A 755 -13.00 15.82 -5.42
N THR A 756 -12.56 15.88 -6.67
CA THR A 756 -13.14 16.77 -7.67
C THR A 756 -14.63 16.48 -7.84
N LEU A 757 -15.01 15.22 -8.02
CA LEU A 757 -16.41 14.78 -8.12
C LEU A 757 -17.21 15.09 -6.85
N HIS A 758 -16.65 14.92 -5.64
CA HIS A 758 -17.32 15.30 -4.40
C HIS A 758 -17.62 16.81 -4.33
N GLY A 759 -16.70 17.66 -4.83
CA GLY A 759 -16.96 19.09 -4.98
C GLY A 759 -18.15 19.33 -5.91
N LEU A 760 -18.18 18.66 -7.06
CA LEU A 760 -19.26 18.77 -8.04
C LEU A 760 -20.59 18.21 -7.54
N GLN A 761 -20.59 17.14 -6.74
CA GLN A 761 -21.79 16.56 -6.14
C GLN A 761 -22.49 17.55 -5.20
N ARG A 762 -21.72 18.36 -4.46
CA ARG A 762 -22.28 19.41 -3.60
C ARG A 762 -22.96 20.50 -4.42
N MET A 763 -22.42 20.82 -5.61
CA MET A 763 -23.04 21.75 -6.56
C MET A 763 -24.24 21.14 -7.30
N ALA A 764 -24.24 19.84 -7.53
CA ALA A 764 -25.39 19.14 -8.10
C ALA A 764 -26.58 19.13 -7.13
N ALA A 765 -26.32 19.03 -5.82
CA ALA A 765 -27.36 19.08 -4.79
C ALA A 765 -28.01 20.47 -4.63
N SER A 766 -27.38 21.54 -5.14
CA SER A 766 -27.93 22.90 -5.16
C SER A 766 -28.50 23.31 -6.53
N GLY A 767 -28.49 22.41 -7.52
CA GLY A 767 -28.89 22.71 -8.91
C GLY A 767 -27.88 23.57 -9.70
N GLU A 768 -26.77 23.99 -9.09
CA GLU A 768 -25.81 24.93 -9.68
C GLU A 768 -24.81 24.28 -10.65
N TRP A 769 -24.77 22.95 -10.71
CA TRP A 769 -23.97 22.18 -11.66
C TRP A 769 -24.20 22.57 -13.13
N ILE A 770 -25.37 23.12 -13.46
CA ILE A 770 -25.71 23.58 -14.82
C ILE A 770 -24.81 24.72 -15.34
N HIS A 771 -24.13 25.44 -14.46
CA HIS A 771 -23.27 26.58 -14.79
C HIS A 771 -21.86 26.20 -15.25
N TYR A 772 -21.49 24.92 -15.19
CA TYR A 772 -20.21 24.42 -15.69
C TYR A 772 -20.21 24.25 -17.21
N SER A 773 -19.02 24.29 -17.82
CA SER A 773 -18.86 24.15 -19.26
C SER A 773 -19.30 22.78 -19.78
N ASP A 774 -19.68 22.71 -21.05
CA ASP A 774 -20.07 21.46 -21.70
C ASP A 774 -18.96 20.42 -21.67
N GLU A 775 -17.70 20.82 -21.75
CA GLU A 775 -16.55 19.92 -21.68
C GLU A 775 -16.47 19.22 -20.32
N VAL A 776 -16.62 19.96 -19.21
CA VAL A 776 -16.59 19.39 -17.86
C VAL A 776 -17.77 18.44 -17.66
N ARG A 777 -18.98 18.83 -18.10
CA ARG A 777 -20.19 17.99 -18.01
C ARG A 777 -20.09 16.72 -18.86
N ASN A 778 -19.52 16.83 -20.06
CA ASN A 778 -19.28 15.69 -20.95
C ASN A 778 -18.23 14.75 -20.37
N GLU A 779 -17.19 15.27 -19.72
CA GLU A 779 -16.18 14.44 -19.07
C GLU A 779 -16.78 13.63 -17.91
N VAL A 780 -17.54 14.26 -17.02
CA VAL A 780 -18.24 13.54 -15.93
C VAL A 780 -19.19 12.49 -16.48
N SER A 781 -19.91 12.80 -17.56
CA SER A 781 -20.76 11.82 -18.27
C SER A 781 -19.96 10.64 -18.79
N LYS A 782 -18.81 10.85 -19.44
CA LYS A 782 -17.92 9.77 -19.90
C LYS A 782 -17.44 8.92 -18.73
N MET A 783 -17.04 9.54 -17.63
CA MET A 783 -16.52 8.84 -16.44
C MET A 783 -17.52 7.85 -15.85
N THR A 784 -18.84 8.10 -15.94
CA THR A 784 -19.85 7.15 -15.44
C THR A 784 -19.79 5.76 -16.10
N MET A 785 -19.28 5.68 -17.33
CA MET A 785 -19.23 4.45 -18.12
C MET A 785 -17.79 3.96 -18.37
N GLN A 786 -16.85 4.87 -18.55
CA GLN A 786 -15.52 4.55 -19.11
C GLN A 786 -14.40 4.54 -18.06
N HIS A 787 -14.59 5.15 -16.88
CA HIS A 787 -13.52 5.22 -15.89
C HIS A 787 -13.22 3.82 -15.33
N PRO A 788 -11.94 3.38 -15.23
CA PRO A 788 -11.61 2.02 -14.79
C PRO A 788 -11.99 1.74 -13.34
N ALA A 789 -11.83 2.72 -12.44
CA ALA A 789 -12.26 2.60 -11.05
C ALA A 789 -13.78 2.79 -10.90
N LYS A 790 -14.44 1.82 -10.28
CA LYS A 790 -15.87 1.80 -10.00
C LYS A 790 -16.33 2.93 -9.10
N ILE A 791 -15.62 3.19 -7.99
CA ILE A 791 -15.96 4.27 -7.06
C ILE A 791 -16.06 5.64 -7.75
N ILE A 792 -15.24 5.86 -8.78
CA ILE A 792 -15.29 7.06 -9.60
C ILE A 792 -16.52 7.06 -10.51
N ARG A 793 -16.85 5.92 -11.13
CA ARG A 793 -18.08 5.78 -11.94
C ARG A 793 -19.32 6.09 -11.11
N GLU A 794 -19.38 5.59 -9.87
CA GLU A 794 -20.49 5.84 -8.94
C GLU A 794 -20.54 7.28 -8.47
N ALA A 795 -19.41 7.86 -8.09
CA ALA A 795 -19.33 9.26 -7.70
C ALA A 795 -19.78 10.18 -8.86
N ALA A 796 -19.36 9.89 -10.09
CA ALA A 796 -19.80 10.62 -11.28
C ALA A 796 -21.30 10.43 -11.55
N ARG A 797 -21.84 9.22 -11.38
CA ARG A 797 -23.28 8.96 -11.52
C ARG A 797 -24.10 9.77 -10.50
N HIS A 798 -23.65 9.86 -9.25
CA HIS A 798 -24.31 10.69 -8.24
C HIS A 798 -24.35 12.19 -8.60
N VAL A 799 -23.36 12.72 -9.31
CA VAL A 799 -23.40 14.11 -9.82
C VAL A 799 -24.55 14.25 -10.83
N ILE A 800 -24.71 13.28 -11.73
CA ILE A 800 -25.73 13.31 -12.79
C ILE A 800 -27.14 13.07 -12.22
N ASP A 801 -27.33 12.03 -11.40
CA ASP A 801 -28.65 11.64 -10.88
C ASP A 801 -29.26 12.73 -10.00
N ARG A 802 -28.45 13.39 -9.15
CA ARG A 802 -28.93 14.52 -8.32
C ARG A 802 -29.34 15.72 -9.16
N SER A 803 -28.75 15.92 -10.34
CA SER A 803 -29.15 17.00 -11.24
C SER A 803 -30.53 16.77 -11.91
N HIS A 804 -30.99 15.52 -11.97
CA HIS A 804 -32.27 15.16 -12.59
C HIS A 804 -33.46 15.22 -11.63
N HIS A 805 -33.27 14.95 -10.34
CA HIS A 805 -34.38 14.93 -9.37
C HIS A 805 -35.03 16.30 -9.10
N GLU A 806 -34.33 17.43 -9.26
CA GLU A 806 -34.95 18.76 -9.12
C GLU A 806 -35.72 19.21 -10.37
N ASN A 807 -35.32 18.77 -11.58
CA ASN A 807 -36.01 19.12 -12.82
C ASN A 807 -37.41 18.48 -12.95
N ASP A 808 -37.63 17.32 -12.34
CA ASP A 808 -38.95 16.68 -12.28
C ASP A 808 -39.84 17.21 -11.14
N GLY A 809 -39.24 17.78 -10.09
CA GLY A 809 -39.98 18.49 -9.03
C GLY A 809 -40.60 19.80 -9.52
N ASN A 810 -39.90 20.55 -10.37
CA ASN A 810 -40.39 21.82 -10.93
C ASN A 810 -41.43 21.64 -12.06
N LYS A 811 -41.56 20.45 -12.67
CA LYS A 811 -42.59 20.17 -13.68
C LYS A 811 -43.94 19.73 -13.09
N LYS A 812 -44.02 19.42 -11.79
CA LYS A 812 -45.28 19.13 -11.09
C LYS A 812 -45.91 20.38 -10.42
N GLY A 813 -45.31 21.55 -10.60
CA GLY A 813 -45.78 22.83 -10.08
C GLY A 813 -45.99 23.91 -11.14
N SER A 814 -46.33 23.55 -12.38
CA SER A 814 -46.75 24.48 -13.45
C SER A 814 -48.10 24.10 -14.02
#